data_AF-A0A954ZI85-F1
#
_entry.id   AF-A0A954ZI85-F1
#
_cell.length_a   1.000
_cell.length_b   1.000
_cell.length_c   1.000
_cell.angle_alpha   90.00
_cell.angle_beta   90.00
_cell.angle_gamma   90.00
#
_symmetry.space_group_name_H-M   'P 1'
#
loop_
_entity.id
_entity.type
_entity.pdbx_description
1 polymer ?
#
loop_
_entity_poly.entity_id
_entity_poly.type
_entity_poly.pdbx_seq_one_letter_code
_entity_poly.pdbx_strand_id
1 'polypeptide(L)'
;MEQRFPQLQDRLSSSIAFLDQDESDDTAGSVSLRRAVVARAQTEVASYPIDETLTRRPTRDAAVLLAVLLLTIGGLGLASPDNTWRSVQRLLLPWGDLEWPRRQNLQFTSPAAGTAIAIGADIEFRVVDQNDRLPDYVELWVRPAESNSDGARWYEMKYRGGAMTHQLRGIRESIDFCAIGGDDDRRQWQRLAVVEPPQVAAVEYRLTPPSYTGWVESSATGNLRVLDGTQITVKGRATQDVTAVELVTDDASGLHRRAMSIVGDHRVFLTDPEGVAWVANSSGTFYWELRGAQEVYRPDHIDHRMDVVPDRPPIALFRQEPIRQMVTTGTVAINIVAKDDLAVQQVLLRFSVPSDPQGSPHERVLFQGPEAMPEIEAVVGEMAEDIHSIDLDLSLFEVPEIMPGRELVASVVVADYKGQETETAPIHVAIVDEKRFIDRLAQRQLSLLEQIEELLNRLRDVKERTTGMRQAADEILASAIVDGGSPDNMPEVWGRPQVDQLQAIQLNQRDIQDRLTRGEESVLRHVKLLSEEFAQSRLPRIDMSERFRQVEDLLSRLDEEEFEPGQRELVTALKEATPHDALATRDGMTPIRDHLAVAEEHQETIIKQLEQLLDRQTIWNNSRRFARELGQLIQAQDELARKTRSLRMQALDDLAAADVTAELRLLAQQQSEVARQFSRLRTRIEETVDELAATDPAGAQLLRRVAEIARREAIDGRMREASQTLRLGRLGNAEGQHQEISRALDEIADALNDVGPGQLATFRERMEDMEQQLATARERHDVIESLVRALVDAEVAAAEKLQELSRLRDRLMEQLQALEAELQSLSAPMVRDELQQARTRMRQAGLHQETSELDQALAAEEDAGELLNSAARSLAAQSMRLQQQIERHERARLAAVVSGLLAEQVRLTEEASRLQTATDPDRDVRLAKVEEDQDRLGADTRAQADSVVSMAVFQVTLEVASQKMIAAAQALRRRDLAGAEIWQNAATEKLQQILVALRDEKASQPDSSQT
;
A
#
# COMPACT_ATOMS: atom_id res chain seq x y z
N MET A 1 -118.01 -80.28 70.73
CA MET A 1 -118.08 -81.57 71.46
C MET A 1 -119.38 -82.30 71.18
N GLU A 2 -120.56 -81.70 71.39
CA GLU A 2 -121.86 -82.32 71.07
C GLU A 2 -122.01 -82.71 69.59
N GLN A 3 -121.41 -81.95 68.66
CA GLN A 3 -121.32 -82.34 67.23
C GLN A 3 -120.52 -83.63 66.95
N ARG A 4 -119.62 -84.05 67.85
CA ARG A 4 -118.75 -85.23 67.68
C ARG A 4 -119.23 -86.44 68.49
N PHE A 5 -120.08 -86.24 69.51
CA PHE A 5 -120.73 -87.29 70.30
C PHE A 5 -122.26 -87.06 70.39
N PRO A 6 -123.04 -87.42 69.34
CA PRO A 6 -124.48 -87.12 69.27
C PRO A 6 -125.35 -87.85 70.30
N GLN A 7 -124.79 -88.79 71.07
CA GLN A 7 -125.50 -89.53 72.14
C GLN A 7 -125.81 -88.67 73.37
N LEU A 8 -125.11 -87.54 73.56
CA LEU A 8 -125.32 -86.60 74.67
C LEU A 8 -126.52 -85.66 74.43
N GLN A 9 -127.10 -85.66 73.21
CA GLN A 9 -128.26 -84.85 72.79
C GLN A 9 -128.19 -83.41 73.32
N ASP A 10 -129.22 -82.99 74.08
CA ASP A 10 -129.32 -81.70 74.77
C ASP A 10 -129.10 -81.86 76.29
N ARG A 11 -128.54 -82.97 76.76
CA ARG A 11 -128.45 -83.25 78.20
C ARG A 11 -127.40 -82.38 78.90
N LEU A 12 -126.32 -82.05 78.20
CA LEU A 12 -125.26 -81.18 78.71
C LEU A 12 -125.76 -79.73 78.78
N SER A 13 -126.37 -79.25 77.70
CA SER A 13 -127.02 -77.93 77.65
C SER A 13 -128.18 -77.80 78.67
N SER A 14 -129.05 -78.80 78.78
CA SER A 14 -130.16 -78.81 79.75
C SER A 14 -129.68 -78.88 81.22
N SER A 15 -128.60 -79.62 81.50
CA SER A 15 -128.07 -79.70 82.87
C SER A 15 -127.42 -78.40 83.31
N ILE A 16 -126.77 -77.68 82.40
CA ILE A 16 -126.26 -76.33 82.67
C ILE A 16 -127.43 -75.37 82.91
N ALA A 17 -128.52 -75.47 82.14
CA ALA A 17 -129.71 -74.63 82.33
C ALA A 17 -130.43 -74.91 83.66
N PHE A 18 -130.51 -76.17 84.12
CA PHE A 18 -131.11 -76.50 85.41
C PHE A 18 -130.24 -76.11 86.62
N LEU A 19 -128.91 -76.09 86.46
CA LEU A 19 -128.00 -75.62 87.50
C LEU A 19 -128.12 -74.12 87.77
N ASP A 20 -128.66 -73.36 86.82
CA ASP A 20 -128.82 -71.91 86.90
C ASP A 20 -130.19 -71.46 87.45
N GLN A 21 -131.09 -72.41 87.80
CA GLN A 21 -132.44 -72.12 88.30
C GLN A 21 -132.61 -72.43 89.79
N ASP A 22 -133.31 -71.55 90.52
CA ASP A 22 -133.45 -71.59 91.97
C ASP A 22 -134.40 -72.71 92.47
N GLU A 23 -134.17 -73.23 93.68
CA GLU A 23 -134.88 -74.42 94.19
C GLU A 23 -136.31 -74.16 94.68
N SER A 24 -136.67 -72.91 94.95
CA SER A 24 -138.00 -72.50 95.44
C SER A 24 -138.97 -72.02 94.36
N ASP A 25 -138.63 -72.16 93.07
CA ASP A 25 -139.50 -71.75 91.96
C ASP A 25 -140.50 -72.86 91.58
N ASP A 26 -141.76 -72.67 91.93
CA ASP A 26 -142.87 -73.62 91.72
C ASP A 26 -143.24 -73.81 90.23
N THR A 27 -142.72 -72.97 89.32
CA THR A 27 -142.99 -73.09 87.88
C THR A 27 -142.02 -74.04 87.15
N ALA A 28 -140.91 -74.42 87.80
CA ALA A 28 -139.84 -75.22 87.20
C ALA A 28 -139.95 -76.73 87.42
N GLY A 29 -141.11 -77.22 87.90
CA GLY A 29 -141.37 -78.63 88.15
C GLY A 29 -140.63 -79.19 89.37
N SER A 30 -140.83 -80.49 89.64
CA SER A 30 -140.34 -81.14 90.86
C SER A 30 -138.81 -81.08 91.02
N VAL A 31 -138.33 -80.51 92.13
CA VAL A 31 -136.90 -80.35 92.47
C VAL A 31 -136.14 -81.69 92.46
N SER A 32 -136.79 -82.79 92.85
CA SER A 32 -136.16 -84.12 92.85
C SER A 32 -135.86 -84.64 91.44
N LEU A 33 -136.67 -84.29 90.45
CA LEU A 33 -136.43 -84.64 89.04
C LEU A 33 -135.29 -83.81 88.43
N ARG A 34 -135.19 -82.51 88.73
CA ARG A 34 -134.10 -81.65 88.25
C ARG A 34 -132.72 -82.13 88.77
N ARG A 35 -132.61 -82.42 90.07
CA ARG A 35 -131.38 -82.98 90.64
C ARG A 35 -131.01 -84.34 90.03
N ALA A 36 -131.99 -85.18 89.69
CA ALA A 36 -131.74 -86.46 89.04
C ALA A 36 -131.18 -86.31 87.60
N VAL A 37 -131.65 -85.32 86.84
CA VAL A 37 -131.14 -85.05 85.47
C VAL A 37 -129.70 -84.56 85.51
N VAL A 38 -129.37 -83.61 86.40
CA VAL A 38 -128.01 -83.07 86.55
C VAL A 38 -127.03 -84.16 87.01
N ALA A 39 -127.39 -84.94 88.03
CA ALA A 39 -126.54 -86.04 88.52
C ALA A 39 -126.29 -87.10 87.43
N ARG A 40 -127.30 -87.39 86.61
CA ARG A 40 -127.18 -88.36 85.52
C ARG A 40 -126.30 -87.85 84.39
N ALA A 41 -126.43 -86.58 84.00
CA ALA A 41 -125.58 -85.96 82.99
C ALA A 41 -124.11 -85.90 83.44
N GLN A 42 -123.84 -85.58 84.71
CA GLN A 42 -122.48 -85.56 85.23
C GLN A 42 -121.80 -86.94 85.20
N THR A 43 -122.58 -88.00 85.42
CA THR A 43 -122.06 -89.38 85.36
C THR A 43 -121.81 -89.84 83.91
N GLU A 44 -122.69 -89.45 82.96
CA GLU A 44 -122.52 -89.78 81.54
C GLU A 44 -121.35 -89.01 80.89
N VAL A 45 -121.14 -87.74 81.22
CA VAL A 45 -120.06 -86.91 80.63
C VAL A 45 -118.67 -87.33 81.10
N ALA A 46 -118.53 -87.85 82.33
CA ALA A 46 -117.25 -88.35 82.86
C ALA A 46 -116.72 -89.58 82.11
N SER A 47 -117.54 -90.21 81.25
CA SER A 47 -117.18 -91.44 80.53
C SER A 47 -116.62 -91.22 79.11
N TYR A 48 -116.49 -89.97 78.63
CA TYR A 48 -115.98 -89.66 77.29
C TYR A 48 -114.59 -89.01 77.29
N PRO A 49 -113.60 -89.52 76.51
CA PRO A 49 -112.25 -88.95 76.42
C PRO A 49 -112.21 -87.67 75.56
N ILE A 50 -111.65 -86.59 76.11
CA ILE A 50 -111.65 -85.23 75.56
C ILE A 50 -110.51 -84.99 74.54
N ASP A 51 -109.44 -85.79 74.60
CA ASP A 51 -108.18 -85.58 73.88
C ASP A 51 -108.24 -85.82 72.36
N GLU A 52 -109.25 -86.54 71.86
CA GLU A 52 -109.37 -86.87 70.42
C GLU A 52 -109.90 -85.71 69.53
N THR A 53 -110.00 -84.49 70.08
CA THR A 53 -110.62 -83.36 69.39
C THR A 53 -109.65 -82.41 68.66
N LEU A 54 -108.32 -82.60 68.71
CA LEU A 54 -107.27 -81.72 68.13
C LEU A 54 -106.60 -82.31 66.85
N THR A 55 -106.30 -81.49 65.82
CA THR A 55 -105.67 -81.89 64.52
C THR A 55 -104.23 -81.32 64.32
N ARG A 56 -103.31 -82.05 63.64
CA ARG A 56 -101.84 -81.78 63.56
C ARG A 56 -101.22 -81.43 62.17
N ARG A 57 -101.98 -81.07 61.13
CA ARG A 57 -101.42 -80.81 59.76
C ARG A 57 -100.51 -79.57 59.56
N PRO A 58 -100.72 -78.39 60.16
CA PRO A 58 -100.01 -77.16 59.76
C PRO A 58 -98.53 -77.08 60.18
N THR A 59 -98.05 -77.93 61.08
CA THR A 59 -96.65 -77.89 61.57
C THR A 59 -95.63 -78.46 60.59
N ARG A 60 -96.05 -79.31 59.65
CA ARG A 60 -95.12 -79.98 58.73
C ARG A 60 -94.68 -79.08 57.56
N ASP A 61 -95.58 -78.22 57.07
CA ASP A 61 -95.29 -77.34 55.93
C ASP A 61 -94.28 -76.23 56.28
N ALA A 62 -94.35 -75.70 57.52
CA ALA A 62 -93.41 -74.70 58.01
C ALA A 62 -91.95 -75.23 58.08
N ALA A 63 -91.76 -76.51 58.38
CA ALA A 63 -90.42 -77.09 58.50
C ALA A 63 -89.69 -77.21 57.16
N VAL A 64 -90.40 -77.47 56.05
CA VAL A 64 -89.81 -77.59 54.71
C VAL A 64 -89.33 -76.23 54.20
N LEU A 65 -90.10 -75.17 54.45
CA LEU A 65 -89.79 -73.83 53.98
C LEU A 65 -88.52 -73.26 54.66
N LEU A 66 -88.31 -73.58 55.93
CA LEU A 66 -87.11 -73.22 56.68
C LEU A 66 -85.83 -73.84 56.06
N ALA A 67 -85.92 -75.10 55.62
CA ALA A 67 -84.76 -75.82 55.07
C ALA A 67 -84.27 -75.22 53.74
N VAL A 68 -85.19 -74.79 52.87
CA VAL A 68 -84.84 -74.15 51.58
C VAL A 68 -84.14 -72.81 51.80
N LEU A 69 -84.61 -72.01 52.76
CA LEU A 69 -84.03 -70.70 53.07
C LEU A 69 -82.57 -70.80 53.55
N LEU A 70 -82.26 -71.79 54.39
CA LEU A 70 -80.90 -71.97 54.91
C LEU A 70 -79.90 -72.38 53.80
N LEU A 71 -80.36 -73.14 52.80
CA LEU A 71 -79.53 -73.61 51.69
C LEU A 71 -79.12 -72.48 50.73
N THR A 72 -80.04 -71.56 50.40
CA THR A 72 -79.73 -70.39 49.57
C THR A 72 -78.77 -69.41 50.24
N ILE A 73 -78.94 -69.18 51.55
CA ILE A 73 -78.02 -68.32 52.32
C ILE A 73 -76.60 -68.93 52.34
N GLY A 74 -76.48 -70.24 52.54
CA GLY A 74 -75.19 -70.94 52.50
C GLY A 74 -74.48 -70.86 51.14
N GLY A 75 -75.23 -70.94 50.04
CA GLY A 75 -74.67 -70.86 48.68
C GLY A 75 -74.08 -69.49 48.34
N LEU A 76 -74.73 -68.39 48.75
CA LEU A 76 -74.25 -67.03 48.53
C LEU A 76 -72.95 -66.72 49.27
N GLY A 77 -72.80 -67.26 50.50
CA GLY A 77 -71.60 -67.05 51.32
C GLY A 77 -70.31 -67.62 50.71
N LEU A 78 -70.39 -68.71 49.95
CA LEU A 78 -69.23 -69.34 49.31
C LEU A 78 -68.77 -68.62 48.03
N ALA A 79 -69.69 -68.03 47.27
CA ALA A 79 -69.38 -67.41 45.99
C ALA A 79 -68.70 -66.03 46.13
N SER A 80 -68.98 -65.31 47.22
CA SER A 80 -68.41 -63.98 47.46
C SER A 80 -68.23 -63.69 48.95
N PRO A 81 -67.20 -64.26 49.60
CA PRO A 81 -67.03 -64.16 51.06
C PRO A 81 -66.93 -62.71 51.55
N ASP A 82 -66.18 -61.85 50.85
CA ASP A 82 -66.00 -60.45 51.26
C ASP A 82 -67.27 -59.61 51.12
N ASN A 83 -68.03 -59.78 50.02
CA ASN A 83 -69.27 -59.04 49.80
C ASN A 83 -70.41 -59.52 50.73
N THR A 84 -70.43 -60.81 51.06
CA THR A 84 -71.42 -61.36 52.00
C THR A 84 -71.16 -60.85 53.40
N TRP A 85 -69.89 -60.81 53.83
CA TRP A 85 -69.54 -60.27 55.14
C TRP A 85 -69.84 -58.76 55.27
N ARG A 86 -69.52 -57.96 54.25
CA ARG A 86 -69.87 -56.52 54.27
C ARG A 86 -71.38 -56.27 54.20
N SER A 87 -72.14 -57.13 53.52
CA SER A 87 -73.62 -57.09 53.54
C SER A 87 -74.17 -57.38 54.93
N VAL A 88 -73.60 -58.35 55.66
CA VAL A 88 -73.93 -58.62 57.07
C VAL A 88 -73.54 -57.44 57.96
N GLN A 89 -72.38 -56.82 57.73
CA GLN A 89 -71.95 -55.63 58.45
C GLN A 89 -72.92 -54.46 58.26
N ARG A 90 -73.46 -54.24 57.05
CA ARG A 90 -74.49 -53.21 56.82
C ARG A 90 -75.86 -53.54 57.41
N LEU A 91 -76.24 -54.82 57.50
CA LEU A 91 -77.46 -55.22 58.22
C LEU A 91 -77.34 -54.94 59.73
N LEU A 92 -76.15 -55.09 60.30
CA LEU A 92 -75.88 -54.80 61.71
C LEU A 92 -75.62 -53.31 61.98
N LEU A 93 -75.08 -52.58 61.00
CA LEU A 93 -74.75 -51.15 61.06
C LEU A 93 -75.29 -50.44 59.81
N PRO A 94 -76.61 -50.19 59.73
CA PRO A 94 -77.25 -49.64 58.53
C PRO A 94 -76.80 -48.21 58.19
N TRP A 95 -76.23 -47.48 59.16
CA TRP A 95 -75.72 -46.12 58.98
C TRP A 95 -74.19 -46.01 59.00
N GLY A 96 -73.47 -47.13 58.91
CA GLY A 96 -72.01 -47.10 58.81
C GLY A 96 -71.55 -46.75 57.40
N ASP A 97 -70.74 -45.71 57.23
CA ASP A 97 -70.03 -45.38 55.99
C ASP A 97 -68.91 -46.41 55.74
N LEU A 98 -69.31 -47.59 55.28
CA LEU A 98 -68.37 -48.57 54.72
C LEU A 98 -68.34 -48.42 53.21
N GLU A 99 -67.22 -47.92 52.70
CA GLU A 99 -66.92 -47.87 51.27
C GLU A 99 -66.84 -49.30 50.68
N TRP A 100 -67.43 -49.49 49.50
CA TRP A 100 -67.28 -50.73 48.75
C TRP A 100 -65.82 -50.92 48.31
N PRO A 101 -65.30 -52.16 48.23
CA PRO A 101 -63.94 -52.40 47.77
C PRO A 101 -63.84 -52.01 46.28
N ARG A 102 -62.96 -51.03 45.99
CA ARG A 102 -62.71 -50.50 44.65
C ARG A 102 -61.75 -51.39 43.89
N ARG A 103 -61.92 -51.46 42.57
CA ARG A 103 -61.05 -52.21 41.65
C ARG A 103 -59.92 -51.35 41.12
N GLN A 104 -60.11 -50.03 41.01
CA GLN A 104 -59.16 -49.08 40.44
C GLN A 104 -58.64 -48.09 41.49
N ASN A 105 -57.38 -47.70 41.36
CA ASN A 105 -56.69 -46.72 42.21
C ASN A 105 -55.71 -45.89 41.36
N LEU A 106 -56.19 -44.74 40.88
CA LEU A 106 -55.48 -43.90 39.92
C LEU A 106 -54.43 -43.03 40.60
N GLN A 107 -53.21 -43.02 40.06
CA GLN A 107 -52.12 -42.16 40.54
C GLN A 107 -51.35 -41.49 39.41
N PHE A 108 -50.99 -40.23 39.63
CA PHE A 108 -50.14 -39.47 38.73
C PHE A 108 -48.68 -39.93 38.87
N THR A 109 -48.07 -40.35 37.76
CA THR A 109 -46.61 -40.55 37.65
C THR A 109 -45.91 -39.25 37.21
N SER A 110 -46.64 -38.37 36.52
CA SER A 110 -46.17 -37.04 36.10
C SER A 110 -47.37 -36.09 35.99
N PRO A 111 -47.27 -34.82 36.44
CA PRO A 111 -46.27 -34.31 37.38
C PRO A 111 -46.43 -34.93 38.77
N ALA A 112 -45.38 -34.91 39.59
CA ALA A 112 -45.45 -35.35 40.98
C ALA A 112 -46.18 -34.30 41.84
N ALA A 113 -46.66 -34.69 43.01
CA ALA A 113 -47.32 -33.76 43.92
C ALA A 113 -46.35 -32.63 44.33
N GLY A 114 -46.75 -31.37 44.12
CA GLY A 114 -45.94 -30.19 44.48
C GLY A 114 -44.92 -29.76 43.42
N THR A 115 -44.98 -30.29 42.19
CA THR A 115 -44.16 -29.79 41.08
C THR A 115 -44.43 -28.31 40.80
N ALA A 116 -43.37 -27.54 40.60
CA ALA A 116 -43.43 -26.18 40.11
C ALA A 116 -42.98 -26.13 38.64
N ILE A 117 -43.69 -25.37 37.81
CA ILE A 117 -43.35 -25.18 36.39
C ILE A 117 -43.22 -23.69 36.07
N ALA A 118 -42.44 -23.38 35.04
CA ALA A 118 -42.34 -22.01 34.54
C ALA A 118 -43.67 -21.56 33.93
N ILE A 119 -43.97 -20.27 34.05
CA ILE A 119 -45.10 -19.66 33.35
C ILE A 119 -45.03 -19.90 31.84
N GLY A 120 -46.11 -20.41 31.27
CA GLY A 120 -46.23 -20.76 29.85
C GLY A 120 -45.66 -22.12 29.46
N ALA A 121 -45.19 -22.93 30.41
CA ALA A 121 -44.70 -24.29 30.13
C ALA A 121 -45.84 -25.25 29.74
N ASP A 122 -45.51 -26.23 28.92
CA ASP A 122 -46.36 -27.36 28.57
C ASP A 122 -46.09 -28.52 29.54
N ILE A 123 -47.13 -29.16 30.05
CA ILE A 123 -46.99 -30.29 30.98
C ILE A 123 -47.83 -31.49 30.51
N GLU A 124 -47.22 -32.68 30.55
CA GLU A 124 -47.90 -33.95 30.32
C GLU A 124 -48.33 -34.57 31.65
N PHE A 125 -49.64 -34.72 31.83
CA PHE A 125 -50.24 -35.50 32.91
C PHE A 125 -50.25 -36.96 32.50
N ARG A 126 -49.66 -37.81 33.33
CA ARG A 126 -49.61 -39.27 33.14
C ARG A 126 -50.16 -39.97 34.37
N VAL A 127 -51.20 -40.76 34.18
CA VAL A 127 -51.91 -41.50 35.23
C VAL A 127 -51.80 -43.00 34.98
N VAL A 128 -51.46 -43.74 36.01
CA VAL A 128 -51.44 -45.21 36.04
C VAL A 128 -52.35 -45.72 37.15
N ASP A 129 -52.86 -46.94 37.02
CA ASP A 129 -53.60 -47.62 38.09
C ASP A 129 -52.64 -48.50 38.90
N GLN A 130 -52.64 -48.40 40.23
CA GLN A 130 -51.80 -49.23 41.10
C GLN A 130 -52.11 -50.73 41.01
N ASN A 131 -53.32 -51.09 40.58
CA ASN A 131 -53.76 -52.48 40.44
C ASN A 131 -53.58 -53.02 39.00
N ASP A 132 -52.86 -52.30 38.14
CA ASP A 132 -52.59 -52.62 36.73
C ASP A 132 -53.87 -52.87 35.89
N ARG A 133 -54.99 -52.24 36.25
CA ARG A 133 -56.29 -52.35 35.56
C ARG A 133 -56.87 -50.98 35.25
N LEU A 134 -56.18 -50.26 34.38
CA LEU A 134 -56.62 -48.96 33.89
C LEU A 134 -58.05 -49.02 33.29
N PRO A 135 -58.97 -48.15 33.72
CA PRO A 135 -60.29 -48.03 33.09
C PRO A 135 -60.17 -47.54 31.65
N ASP A 136 -61.15 -47.89 30.82
CA ASP A 136 -61.22 -47.46 29.42
C ASP A 136 -61.34 -45.93 29.26
N TYR A 137 -61.77 -45.25 30.33
CA TYR A 137 -62.03 -43.81 30.35
C TYR A 137 -61.56 -43.19 31.65
N VAL A 138 -60.68 -42.17 31.55
CA VAL A 138 -60.17 -41.37 32.67
C VAL A 138 -60.29 -39.89 32.32
N GLU A 139 -60.84 -39.12 33.24
CA GLU A 139 -60.98 -37.67 33.16
C GLU A 139 -59.92 -36.99 34.01
N LEU A 140 -59.18 -36.05 33.41
CA LEU A 140 -58.33 -35.10 34.12
C LEU A 140 -59.15 -33.86 34.46
N TRP A 141 -59.38 -33.63 35.74
CA TRP A 141 -60.06 -32.45 36.25
C TRP A 141 -59.03 -31.39 36.65
N VAL A 142 -59.22 -30.15 36.20
CA VAL A 142 -58.32 -29.02 36.45
C VAL A 142 -59.12 -27.79 36.84
N ARG A 143 -58.65 -27.07 37.86
CA ARG A 143 -59.20 -25.78 38.29
C ARG A 143 -58.10 -24.78 38.64
N PRO A 144 -58.34 -23.46 38.54
CA PRO A 144 -57.41 -22.45 39.05
C PRO A 144 -57.23 -22.60 40.57
N ALA A 145 -55.99 -22.55 41.06
CA ALA A 145 -55.69 -22.80 42.48
C ALA A 145 -56.25 -21.73 43.44
N GLU A 146 -56.46 -20.50 42.96
CA GLU A 146 -56.96 -19.36 43.77
C GLU A 146 -58.48 -19.15 43.67
N SER A 147 -59.19 -19.87 42.79
CA SER A 147 -60.63 -19.72 42.63
C SER A 147 -61.39 -20.75 43.45
N ASN A 148 -62.21 -20.29 44.40
CA ASN A 148 -63.09 -21.15 45.20
C ASN A 148 -64.42 -21.48 44.47
N SER A 149 -64.49 -21.26 43.15
CA SER A 149 -65.67 -21.51 42.33
C SER A 149 -65.66 -22.92 41.74
N ASP A 150 -66.85 -23.53 41.60
CA ASP A 150 -67.10 -24.87 41.04
C ASP A 150 -66.74 -25.03 39.54
N GLY A 151 -65.91 -24.14 38.99
CA GLY A 151 -65.52 -24.07 37.57
C GLY A 151 -64.45 -25.07 37.15
N ALA A 152 -64.44 -26.28 37.73
CA ALA A 152 -63.51 -27.32 37.32
C ALA A 152 -63.78 -27.74 35.87
N ARG A 153 -62.74 -27.74 35.05
CA ARG A 153 -62.78 -28.22 33.67
C ARG A 153 -62.25 -29.62 33.63
N TRP A 154 -62.90 -30.50 32.89
CA TRP A 154 -62.44 -31.85 32.69
C TRP A 154 -61.91 -32.03 31.27
N TYR A 155 -60.91 -32.89 31.14
CA TYR A 155 -60.28 -33.26 29.88
C TYR A 155 -60.19 -34.78 29.81
N GLU A 156 -60.61 -35.36 28.69
CA GLU A 156 -60.44 -36.79 28.45
C GLU A 156 -58.94 -37.13 28.28
N MET A 157 -58.47 -38.10 29.06
CA MET A 157 -57.12 -38.63 28.94
C MET A 157 -57.08 -39.77 27.93
N LYS A 158 -55.98 -39.86 27.17
CA LYS A 158 -55.80 -40.88 26.13
C LYS A 158 -54.82 -41.96 26.58
N TYR A 159 -55.15 -43.21 26.33
CA TYR A 159 -54.26 -44.33 26.61
C TYR A 159 -53.03 -44.29 25.69
N ARG A 160 -51.84 -44.22 26.29
CA ARG A 160 -50.53 -44.31 25.61
C ARG A 160 -49.55 -45.08 26.47
N GLY A 161 -49.05 -46.21 25.94
CA GLY A 161 -47.91 -46.93 26.52
C GLY A 161 -48.11 -47.41 27.96
N GLY A 162 -49.31 -47.89 28.32
CA GLY A 162 -49.59 -48.39 29.68
C GLY A 162 -50.07 -47.32 30.67
N ALA A 163 -50.31 -46.09 30.22
CA ALA A 163 -50.81 -45.00 31.07
C ALA A 163 -51.87 -44.16 30.34
N MET A 164 -52.73 -43.50 31.10
CA MET A 164 -53.61 -42.45 30.59
C MET A 164 -52.86 -41.12 30.57
N THR A 165 -52.85 -40.43 29.44
CA THR A 165 -52.05 -39.23 29.21
C THR A 165 -52.87 -38.06 28.67
N HIS A 166 -52.57 -36.85 29.14
CA HIS A 166 -53.11 -35.62 28.58
C HIS A 166 -52.09 -34.48 28.70
N GLN A 167 -51.91 -33.69 27.64
CA GLN A 167 -50.96 -32.58 27.64
C GLN A 167 -51.71 -31.25 27.70
N LEU A 168 -51.45 -30.46 28.74
CA LEU A 168 -51.89 -29.06 28.78
C LEU A 168 -50.74 -28.16 28.33
N ARG A 169 -51.07 -27.21 27.45
CA ARG A 169 -50.09 -26.28 26.88
C ARG A 169 -50.25 -24.87 27.41
N GLY A 170 -49.13 -24.18 27.60
CA GLY A 170 -49.12 -22.76 27.93
C GLY A 170 -49.79 -22.41 29.26
N ILE A 171 -49.49 -23.15 30.34
CA ILE A 171 -50.11 -22.90 31.65
C ILE A 171 -49.58 -21.59 32.24
N ARG A 172 -50.46 -20.60 32.44
CA ARG A 172 -50.08 -19.26 32.92
C ARG A 172 -50.31 -19.01 34.39
N GLU A 173 -51.15 -19.80 35.04
CA GLU A 173 -51.56 -19.64 36.43
C GLU A 173 -51.46 -20.98 37.17
N SER A 174 -51.26 -20.95 38.49
CA SER A 174 -51.22 -22.16 39.30
C SER A 174 -52.56 -22.89 39.25
N ILE A 175 -52.53 -24.21 39.07
CA ILE A 175 -53.73 -25.04 38.95
C ILE A 175 -53.75 -26.16 39.98
N ASP A 176 -54.94 -26.51 40.45
CA ASP A 176 -55.17 -27.78 41.15
C ASP A 176 -55.70 -28.80 40.15
N PHE A 177 -55.22 -30.04 40.20
CA PHE A 177 -55.61 -31.12 39.28
C PHE A 177 -55.92 -32.43 40.00
N CYS A 178 -56.82 -33.25 39.47
CA CYS A 178 -57.06 -34.63 39.92
C CYS A 178 -57.53 -35.52 38.75
N ALA A 179 -57.46 -36.85 38.90
CA ALA A 179 -57.93 -37.80 37.89
C ALA A 179 -59.09 -38.63 38.46
N ILE A 180 -60.09 -38.88 37.63
CA ILE A 180 -61.29 -39.68 37.97
C ILE A 180 -61.50 -40.70 36.86
N GLY A 181 -61.79 -41.96 37.19
CA GLY A 181 -62.01 -43.00 36.19
C GLY A 181 -62.55 -44.30 36.77
N GLY A 182 -63.46 -44.92 36.02
CA GLY A 182 -64.21 -46.13 36.39
C GLY A 182 -64.81 -46.10 37.81
N ASP A 183 -64.25 -46.85 38.77
CA ASP A 183 -64.74 -46.90 40.17
C ASP A 183 -63.87 -46.12 41.17
N ASP A 184 -62.87 -45.37 40.69
CA ASP A 184 -62.12 -44.40 41.48
C ASP A 184 -62.66 -42.98 41.28
N ASP A 185 -63.52 -42.55 42.21
CA ASP A 185 -64.15 -41.22 42.25
C ASP A 185 -63.44 -40.22 43.17
N ARG A 186 -62.22 -40.52 43.65
CA ARG A 186 -61.53 -39.66 44.60
C ARG A 186 -61.05 -38.37 43.94
N ARG A 187 -61.60 -37.24 44.41
CA ARG A 187 -61.14 -35.90 44.03
C ARG A 187 -59.90 -35.47 44.84
N GLN A 188 -58.82 -36.25 44.73
CA GLN A 188 -57.53 -35.91 45.36
C GLN A 188 -56.82 -34.80 44.56
N TRP A 189 -57.23 -33.55 44.83
CA TRP A 189 -56.63 -32.38 44.21
C TRP A 189 -55.15 -32.25 44.61
N GLN A 190 -54.28 -32.24 43.61
CA GLN A 190 -52.86 -31.94 43.73
C GLN A 190 -52.59 -30.57 43.13
N ARG A 191 -51.66 -29.81 43.73
CA ARG A 191 -51.32 -28.46 43.26
C ARG A 191 -50.12 -28.47 42.33
N LEU A 192 -50.27 -27.82 41.18
CA LEU A 192 -49.21 -27.45 40.26
C LEU A 192 -48.95 -25.95 40.41
N ALA A 193 -47.79 -25.59 40.96
CA ALA A 193 -47.42 -24.19 41.13
C ALA A 193 -46.82 -23.65 39.82
N VAL A 194 -47.29 -22.48 39.38
CA VAL A 194 -46.66 -21.73 38.29
C VAL A 194 -45.83 -20.63 38.90
N VAL A 195 -44.51 -20.65 38.64
CA VAL A 195 -43.55 -19.68 39.16
C VAL A 195 -42.88 -18.95 38.01
N GLU A 196 -42.63 -17.66 38.20
CA GLU A 196 -41.82 -16.91 37.25
C GLU A 196 -40.38 -17.38 37.33
N PRO A 197 -39.76 -17.83 36.22
CA PRO A 197 -38.37 -18.26 36.24
C PRO A 197 -37.43 -17.08 36.50
N PRO A 198 -36.27 -17.31 37.12
CA PRO A 198 -35.26 -16.27 37.31
C PRO A 198 -34.77 -15.76 35.95
N GLN A 199 -34.59 -14.45 35.84
CA GLN A 199 -34.05 -13.78 34.65
C GLN A 199 -32.86 -12.90 35.04
N VAL A 200 -31.99 -12.61 34.07
CA VAL A 200 -30.92 -11.63 34.25
C VAL A 200 -31.54 -10.24 34.26
N ALA A 201 -31.46 -9.54 35.39
CA ALA A 201 -32.00 -8.18 35.55
C ALA A 201 -31.02 -7.12 35.02
N ALA A 202 -29.72 -7.34 35.25
CA ALA A 202 -28.65 -6.50 34.74
C ALA A 202 -27.34 -7.30 34.73
N VAL A 203 -26.50 -7.06 33.72
CA VAL A 203 -25.16 -7.65 33.61
C VAL A 203 -24.19 -6.59 33.10
N GLU A 204 -23.04 -6.50 33.76
CA GLU A 204 -21.94 -5.61 33.44
C GLU A 204 -20.68 -6.45 33.20
N TYR A 205 -20.01 -6.19 32.09
CA TYR A 205 -18.77 -6.83 31.70
C TYR A 205 -17.63 -5.85 31.92
N ARG A 206 -16.66 -6.19 32.75
CA ARG A 206 -15.40 -5.46 32.84
C ARG A 206 -14.37 -6.15 31.96
N LEU A 207 -13.86 -5.38 31.01
CA LEU A 207 -12.94 -5.79 29.96
C LEU A 207 -11.55 -5.30 30.36
N THR A 208 -10.63 -6.25 30.54
CA THR A 208 -9.21 -5.98 30.80
C THR A 208 -8.42 -6.43 29.57
N PRO A 209 -8.03 -5.50 28.67
CA PRO A 209 -7.25 -5.81 27.48
C PRO A 209 -5.85 -6.37 27.83
N PRO A 210 -5.17 -7.03 26.88
CA PRO A 210 -3.79 -7.45 27.06
C PRO A 210 -2.85 -6.27 27.37
N SER A 211 -1.86 -6.46 28.24
CA SER A 211 -0.97 -5.39 28.71
C SER A 211 -0.16 -4.69 27.60
N TYR A 212 0.09 -5.38 26.48
CA TYR A 212 0.87 -4.83 25.37
C TYR A 212 0.13 -3.74 24.57
N THR A 213 -1.20 -3.64 24.70
CA THR A 213 -2.00 -2.63 24.00
C THR A 213 -1.96 -1.27 24.69
N GLY A 214 -1.60 -1.23 25.98
CA GLY A 214 -1.72 -0.05 26.83
C GLY A 214 -3.16 0.39 27.09
N TRP A 215 -4.19 -0.37 26.70
CA TRP A 215 -5.58 0.09 26.86
C TRP A 215 -6.06 -0.02 28.31
N VAL A 216 -6.72 1.03 28.78
CA VAL A 216 -7.32 1.03 30.13
C VAL A 216 -8.51 0.07 30.21
N GLU A 217 -8.79 -0.39 31.44
CA GLU A 217 -9.97 -1.22 31.69
C GLU A 217 -11.26 -0.47 31.35
N SER A 218 -12.18 -1.17 30.69
CA SER A 218 -13.47 -0.59 30.29
C SER A 218 -14.65 -1.47 30.72
N SER A 219 -15.82 -0.87 30.84
CA SER A 219 -17.07 -1.56 31.18
C SER A 219 -18.02 -1.57 30.00
N ALA A 220 -18.60 -2.73 29.68
CA ALA A 220 -19.57 -2.90 28.61
C ALA A 220 -20.85 -3.60 29.10
N THR A 221 -21.92 -3.47 28.33
CA THR A 221 -23.20 -4.17 28.56
C THR A 221 -23.73 -4.71 27.24
N GLY A 222 -24.36 -5.89 27.25
CA GLY A 222 -24.89 -6.53 26.04
C GLY A 222 -23.81 -7.16 25.15
N ASN A 223 -23.80 -6.80 23.86
CA ASN A 223 -22.86 -7.34 22.87
C ASN A 223 -21.44 -6.85 23.14
N LEU A 224 -20.46 -7.72 22.91
CA LEU A 224 -19.05 -7.46 23.18
C LEU A 224 -18.28 -7.39 21.86
N ARG A 225 -17.49 -6.34 21.69
CA ARG A 225 -16.47 -6.25 20.65
C ARG A 225 -15.13 -6.00 21.32
N VAL A 226 -14.23 -6.96 21.27
CA VAL A 226 -13.00 -6.98 22.07
C VAL A 226 -11.81 -7.46 21.25
N LEU A 227 -10.60 -7.08 21.65
CA LEU A 227 -9.37 -7.61 21.05
C LEU A 227 -9.16 -9.06 21.50
N ASP A 228 -8.60 -9.88 20.63
CA ASP A 228 -8.11 -11.22 20.97
C ASP A 228 -7.20 -11.19 22.23
N GLY A 229 -7.47 -12.09 23.18
CA GLY A 229 -6.75 -12.15 24.45
C GLY A 229 -7.30 -11.25 25.57
N THR A 230 -8.36 -10.46 25.33
CA THR A 230 -9.01 -9.65 26.37
C THR A 230 -9.62 -10.53 27.45
N GLN A 231 -9.34 -10.22 28.72
CA GLN A 231 -9.96 -10.89 29.86
C GLN A 231 -11.30 -10.22 30.22
N ILE A 232 -12.35 -11.01 30.35
CA ILE A 232 -13.69 -10.54 30.64
C ILE A 232 -14.09 -11.03 32.03
N THR A 233 -14.37 -10.08 32.92
CA THR A 233 -14.96 -10.36 34.23
C THR A 233 -16.41 -9.90 34.24
N VAL A 234 -17.27 -10.72 34.80
CA VAL A 234 -18.71 -10.51 34.77
C VAL A 234 -19.23 -10.19 36.15
N LYS A 235 -20.12 -9.21 36.22
CA LYS A 235 -20.95 -8.92 37.38
C LYS A 235 -22.39 -8.78 36.95
N GLY A 236 -23.24 -9.68 37.44
CA GLY A 236 -24.66 -9.67 37.10
C GLY A 236 -25.57 -9.78 38.31
N ARG A 237 -26.84 -9.45 38.10
CA ARG A 237 -27.91 -9.54 39.08
C ARG A 237 -29.11 -10.26 38.49
N ALA A 238 -29.63 -11.26 39.18
CA ALA A 238 -30.86 -11.97 38.84
C ALA A 238 -32.09 -11.29 39.46
N THR A 239 -33.27 -11.47 38.84
CA THR A 239 -34.55 -10.97 39.35
C THR A 239 -34.99 -11.67 40.64
N GLN A 240 -34.60 -12.93 40.84
CA GLN A 240 -34.96 -13.80 41.95
C GLN A 240 -33.75 -14.59 42.46
N ASP A 241 -33.91 -15.30 43.59
CA ASP A 241 -32.86 -16.08 44.22
C ASP A 241 -32.46 -17.28 43.33
N VAL A 242 -31.17 -17.39 43.01
CA VAL A 242 -30.59 -18.43 42.15
C VAL A 242 -29.70 -19.37 42.95
N THR A 243 -29.70 -20.64 42.56
CA THR A 243 -28.86 -21.70 43.13
C THR A 243 -27.67 -22.04 42.24
N ALA A 244 -27.78 -21.80 40.93
CA ALA A 244 -26.68 -21.91 39.97
C ALA A 244 -26.88 -20.91 38.83
N VAL A 245 -25.77 -20.34 38.34
CA VAL A 245 -25.73 -19.50 37.14
C VAL A 245 -24.58 -20.01 36.28
N GLU A 246 -24.87 -20.35 35.03
CA GLU A 246 -23.88 -20.77 34.05
C GLU A 246 -23.84 -19.77 32.88
N LEU A 247 -22.64 -19.35 32.48
CA LEU A 247 -22.40 -18.70 31.20
C LEU A 247 -22.20 -19.78 30.15
N VAL A 248 -23.00 -19.74 29.08
CA VAL A 248 -22.85 -20.65 27.94
C VAL A 248 -22.35 -19.84 26.75
N THR A 249 -21.19 -20.22 26.22
CA THR A 249 -20.62 -19.63 24.99
C THR A 249 -20.64 -20.67 23.88
N ASP A 250 -21.11 -20.25 22.70
CA ASP A 250 -21.16 -21.05 21.48
C ASP A 250 -20.26 -20.40 20.42
N ASP A 251 -19.12 -21.02 20.16
CA ASP A 251 -18.13 -20.53 19.21
C ASP A 251 -17.61 -21.67 18.30
N ALA A 252 -16.61 -21.36 17.46
CA ALA A 252 -16.02 -22.34 16.54
C ALA A 252 -15.40 -23.57 17.23
N SER A 253 -15.05 -23.48 18.53
CA SER A 253 -14.50 -24.55 19.35
C SER A 253 -15.58 -25.43 19.99
N GLY A 254 -16.84 -24.98 19.93
CA GLY A 254 -18.03 -25.68 20.41
C GLY A 254 -18.69 -24.98 21.59
N LEU A 255 -19.61 -25.70 22.25
CA LEU A 255 -20.36 -25.19 23.38
C LEU A 255 -19.54 -25.31 24.68
N HIS A 256 -19.23 -24.19 25.30
CA HIS A 256 -18.53 -24.14 26.59
C HIS A 256 -19.43 -23.59 27.69
N ARG A 257 -19.37 -24.20 28.88
CA ARG A 257 -20.17 -23.83 30.05
C ARG A 257 -19.25 -23.41 31.20
N ARG A 258 -19.51 -22.25 31.80
CA ARG A 258 -18.73 -21.71 32.93
C ARG A 258 -19.67 -21.41 34.09
N ALA A 259 -19.43 -22.03 35.24
CA ALA A 259 -20.19 -21.75 36.46
C ALA A 259 -19.75 -20.42 37.08
N MET A 260 -20.70 -19.60 37.52
CA MET A 260 -20.47 -18.33 38.20
C MET A 260 -20.58 -18.49 39.71
N SER A 261 -19.83 -17.68 40.46
CA SER A 261 -19.89 -17.62 41.91
C SER A 261 -21.05 -16.73 42.35
N ILE A 262 -21.93 -17.26 43.19
CA ILE A 262 -23.12 -16.55 43.71
C ILE A 262 -22.76 -15.94 45.07
N VAL A 263 -23.02 -14.64 45.25
CA VAL A 263 -22.59 -13.88 46.42
C VAL A 263 -23.76 -13.13 47.06
N GLY A 264 -23.77 -13.03 48.39
CA GLY A 264 -24.75 -12.25 49.16
C GLY A 264 -26.15 -12.88 49.15
N ASP A 265 -27.16 -12.08 48.81
CA ASP A 265 -28.60 -12.42 48.84
C ASP A 265 -29.03 -13.48 47.80
N HIS A 266 -28.13 -14.34 47.31
CA HIS A 266 -28.39 -15.31 46.24
C HIS A 266 -28.92 -14.70 44.93
N ARG A 267 -28.75 -13.40 44.72
CA ARG A 267 -29.20 -12.67 43.51
C ARG A 267 -28.07 -12.06 42.70
N VAL A 268 -26.87 -11.96 43.26
CA VAL A 268 -25.70 -11.39 42.57
C VAL A 268 -24.77 -12.53 42.22
N PHE A 269 -24.33 -12.55 40.97
CA PHE A 269 -23.36 -13.51 40.46
C PHE A 269 -22.15 -12.78 39.88
N LEU A 270 -20.98 -13.37 40.11
CA LEU A 270 -19.67 -12.85 39.70
C LEU A 270 -18.86 -13.96 39.03
N THR A 271 -17.93 -13.58 38.18
CA THR A 271 -16.88 -14.52 37.73
C THR A 271 -16.11 -15.03 38.94
N ASP A 272 -15.88 -16.35 38.98
CA ASP A 272 -15.14 -16.99 40.06
C ASP A 272 -13.66 -16.58 40.05
N PRO A 273 -13.12 -15.96 41.12
CA PRO A 273 -11.73 -15.51 41.16
C PRO A 273 -10.70 -16.66 41.08
N GLU A 274 -11.07 -17.85 41.52
CA GLU A 274 -10.23 -19.06 41.46
C GLU A 274 -10.52 -19.92 40.21
N GLY A 275 -11.50 -19.51 39.40
CA GLY A 275 -11.91 -20.20 38.18
C GLY A 275 -11.06 -19.84 36.95
N VAL A 276 -11.30 -20.56 35.84
CA VAL A 276 -10.65 -20.26 34.57
C VAL A 276 -11.18 -18.92 34.03
N ALA A 277 -10.27 -17.95 33.89
CA ALA A 277 -10.58 -16.64 33.34
C ALA A 277 -11.28 -16.75 31.97
N TRP A 278 -12.28 -15.91 31.74
CA TRP A 278 -12.93 -15.82 30.43
C TRP A 278 -12.11 -14.91 29.53
N VAL A 279 -11.31 -15.54 28.67
CA VAL A 279 -10.49 -14.86 27.67
C VAL A 279 -11.20 -14.94 26.32
N ALA A 280 -11.31 -13.80 25.64
CA ALA A 280 -11.94 -13.70 24.34
C ALA A 280 -10.96 -14.11 23.22
N ASN A 281 -11.09 -15.34 22.72
CA ASN A 281 -10.20 -15.89 21.68
C ASN A 281 -10.94 -16.20 20.35
N SER A 282 -12.28 -16.21 20.38
CA SER A 282 -13.13 -16.71 19.30
C SER A 282 -14.43 -15.94 19.26
N SER A 283 -14.83 -15.49 18.06
CA SER A 283 -16.12 -14.87 17.84
C SER A 283 -17.25 -15.90 17.91
N GLY A 284 -18.38 -15.51 18.51
CA GLY A 284 -19.50 -16.43 18.75
C GLY A 284 -20.69 -15.76 19.42
N THR A 285 -21.64 -16.57 19.87
CA THR A 285 -22.77 -16.11 20.70
C THR A 285 -22.64 -16.63 22.12
N PHE A 286 -23.24 -15.92 23.06
CA PHE A 286 -23.27 -16.37 24.45
C PHE A 286 -24.58 -15.95 25.13
N TYR A 287 -25.01 -16.76 26.08
CA TYR A 287 -26.23 -16.54 26.85
C TYR A 287 -26.07 -17.08 28.28
N TRP A 288 -27.04 -16.72 29.13
CA TRP A 288 -27.03 -17.05 30.54
C TRP A 288 -28.05 -18.15 30.86
N GLU A 289 -27.63 -19.16 31.61
CA GLU A 289 -28.50 -20.21 32.13
C GLU A 289 -28.65 -20.05 33.64
N LEU A 290 -29.87 -19.73 34.09
CA LEU A 290 -30.16 -19.53 35.51
C LEU A 290 -31.00 -20.69 36.06
N ARG A 291 -30.61 -21.19 37.24
CA ARG A 291 -31.36 -22.20 37.99
C ARG A 291 -31.87 -21.60 39.31
N GLY A 292 -33.18 -21.66 39.51
CA GLY A 292 -33.82 -21.23 40.75
C GLY A 292 -33.83 -22.31 41.84
N ALA A 293 -34.36 -21.98 43.01
CA ALA A 293 -34.48 -22.89 44.15
C ALA A 293 -35.38 -24.13 43.90
N GLN A 294 -36.28 -24.07 42.91
CA GLN A 294 -37.23 -25.14 42.56
C GLN A 294 -36.84 -25.90 41.28
N GLU A 295 -35.56 -25.88 40.91
CA GLU A 295 -35.00 -26.51 39.68
C GLU A 295 -35.61 -26.03 38.35
N VAL A 296 -36.39 -24.94 38.36
CA VAL A 296 -36.91 -24.32 37.14
C VAL A 296 -35.76 -23.63 36.40
N TYR A 297 -35.52 -24.06 35.17
CA TYR A 297 -34.50 -23.57 34.28
C TYR A 297 -35.09 -22.60 33.26
N ARG A 298 -34.38 -21.49 33.00
CA ARG A 298 -34.64 -20.67 31.83
C ARG A 298 -33.31 -20.17 31.26
N PRO A 299 -33.03 -20.41 29.96
CA PRO A 299 -32.01 -19.66 29.27
C PRO A 299 -32.51 -18.23 29.09
N ASP A 300 -31.65 -17.26 29.33
CA ASP A 300 -31.87 -15.92 28.83
C ASP A 300 -32.00 -16.00 27.31
N HIS A 301 -33.15 -15.58 26.76
CA HIS A 301 -33.41 -15.68 25.33
C HIS A 301 -32.69 -14.60 24.51
N ILE A 302 -31.87 -13.78 25.17
CA ILE A 302 -31.05 -12.76 24.55
C ILE A 302 -29.68 -13.39 24.26
N ASP A 303 -29.53 -13.91 23.04
CA ASP A 303 -28.21 -14.30 22.54
C ASP A 303 -27.37 -13.04 22.35
N HIS A 304 -26.40 -12.85 23.23
CA HIS A 304 -25.40 -11.80 23.08
C HIS A 304 -24.36 -12.23 22.07
N ARG A 305 -23.87 -11.26 21.28
CA ARG A 305 -22.82 -11.50 20.30
C ARG A 305 -21.47 -11.04 20.84
N MET A 306 -20.45 -11.88 20.66
CA MET A 306 -19.06 -11.54 20.92
C MET A 306 -18.28 -11.53 19.60
N ASP A 307 -17.82 -10.34 19.21
CA ASP A 307 -16.95 -10.12 18.05
C ASP A 307 -15.50 -9.92 18.54
N VAL A 308 -14.68 -10.95 18.37
CA VAL A 308 -13.25 -10.91 18.67
C VAL A 308 -12.51 -10.40 17.44
N VAL A 309 -11.83 -9.26 17.60
CA VAL A 309 -10.98 -8.66 16.56
C VAL A 309 -9.57 -9.23 16.73
N PRO A 310 -9.02 -9.95 15.73
CA PRO A 310 -7.66 -10.44 15.80
C PRO A 310 -6.66 -9.30 15.62
N ASP A 311 -5.60 -9.36 16.40
CA ASP A 311 -4.42 -8.48 16.32
C ASP A 311 -3.51 -8.92 15.16
N ARG A 312 -3.32 -8.04 14.18
CA ARG A 312 -2.61 -8.38 12.93
C ARG A 312 -1.12 -8.04 13.05
N PRO A 313 -0.25 -8.77 12.36
CA PRO A 313 1.16 -8.42 12.37
C PRO A 313 1.39 -7.10 11.64
N PRO A 314 2.44 -6.35 12.04
CA PRO A 314 2.78 -5.09 11.39
C PRO A 314 3.19 -5.32 9.94
N ILE A 315 2.99 -4.33 9.09
CA ILE A 315 3.31 -4.39 7.65
C ILE A 315 4.37 -3.35 7.33
N ALA A 316 5.40 -3.76 6.60
CA ALA A 316 6.46 -2.89 6.10
C ALA A 316 6.47 -2.88 4.57
N LEU A 317 6.44 -1.70 3.96
CA LEU A 317 6.47 -1.53 2.51
C LEU A 317 7.51 -0.48 2.12
N PHE A 318 8.25 -0.75 1.04
CA PHE A 318 9.11 0.26 0.42
C PHE A 318 8.24 1.26 -0.35
N ARG A 319 8.46 2.55 -0.10
CA ARG A 319 7.75 3.64 -0.80
C ARG A 319 8.20 3.77 -2.25
N GLN A 320 9.46 3.45 -2.52
CA GLN A 320 10.09 3.49 -3.83
C GLN A 320 10.90 2.20 -4.04
N GLU A 321 11.03 1.76 -5.30
CA GLU A 321 11.92 0.63 -5.59
C GLU A 321 13.38 1.04 -5.31
N PRO A 322 14.09 0.30 -4.45
CA PRO A 322 15.49 0.60 -4.17
C PRO A 322 16.37 0.31 -5.37
N ILE A 323 17.45 1.09 -5.48
CA ILE A 323 18.40 0.97 -6.58
C ILE A 323 19.16 -0.36 -6.49
N ARG A 324 19.19 -1.12 -7.59
CA ARG A 324 19.78 -2.47 -7.64
C ARG A 324 21.29 -2.49 -7.87
N GLN A 325 21.90 -1.38 -8.29
CA GLN A 325 23.35 -1.30 -8.55
C GLN A 325 23.90 0.05 -8.11
N MET A 326 25.04 0.05 -7.42
CA MET A 326 25.62 1.27 -6.87
C MET A 326 27.16 1.19 -6.79
N VAL A 327 27.81 2.36 -6.73
CA VAL A 327 29.25 2.47 -6.45
C VAL A 327 29.52 2.50 -4.94
N THR A 328 30.73 2.14 -4.51
CA THR A 328 31.10 2.12 -3.09
C THR A 328 31.02 3.48 -2.39
N THR A 329 31.11 4.59 -3.14
CA THR A 329 30.96 5.97 -2.64
C THR A 329 29.50 6.40 -2.50
N GLY A 330 28.56 5.62 -3.04
CA GLY A 330 27.16 5.98 -3.13
C GLY A 330 26.40 5.82 -1.83
N THR A 331 25.18 6.31 -1.83
CA THR A 331 24.16 6.10 -0.81
C THR A 331 23.00 5.31 -1.39
N VAL A 332 22.43 4.40 -0.62
CA VAL A 332 21.19 3.71 -0.98
C VAL A 332 20.06 4.33 -0.16
N ALA A 333 19.10 4.95 -0.83
CA ALA A 333 17.91 5.46 -0.18
C ALA A 333 16.98 4.30 0.22
N ILE A 334 16.61 4.25 1.49
CA ILE A 334 15.75 3.25 2.10
C ILE A 334 14.54 3.98 2.67
N ASN A 335 13.47 4.02 1.87
CA ASN A 335 12.22 4.72 2.18
C ASN A 335 11.15 3.68 2.54
N ILE A 336 10.80 3.59 3.81
CA ILE A 336 9.89 2.57 4.33
C ILE A 336 8.66 3.22 4.95
N VAL A 337 7.52 2.59 4.75
CA VAL A 337 6.31 2.83 5.52
C VAL A 337 6.01 1.59 6.35
N ALA A 338 6.10 1.72 7.67
CA ALA A 338 5.68 0.71 8.63
C ALA A 338 4.28 1.04 9.13
N LYS A 339 3.40 0.05 9.17
CA LYS A 339 2.01 0.19 9.60
C LYS A 339 1.61 -0.91 10.56
N ASP A 340 0.79 -0.58 11.54
CA ASP A 340 0.18 -1.54 12.44
C ASP A 340 -1.26 -1.13 12.79
N ASP A 341 -2.12 -2.09 13.12
CA ASP A 341 -3.50 -1.82 13.56
C ASP A 341 -3.58 -1.38 15.02
N LEU A 342 -2.53 -1.61 15.82
CA LEU A 342 -2.40 -1.13 17.19
C LEU A 342 -1.26 -0.13 17.36
N ALA A 343 -0.01 -0.58 17.32
CA ALA A 343 1.18 0.26 17.50
C ALA A 343 2.46 -0.46 17.06
N VAL A 344 3.31 0.25 16.31
CA VAL A 344 4.65 -0.22 15.96
C VAL A 344 5.58 -0.04 17.16
N GLN A 345 6.28 -1.10 17.58
CA GLN A 345 7.28 -1.03 18.64
C GLN A 345 8.67 -0.70 18.08
N GLN A 346 9.09 -1.37 17.01
CA GLN A 346 10.45 -1.25 16.52
C GLN A 346 10.51 -1.39 15.00
N VAL A 347 11.39 -0.62 14.37
CA VAL A 347 11.78 -0.80 12.96
C VAL A 347 13.30 -0.92 12.88
N LEU A 348 13.77 -2.03 12.32
CA LEU A 348 15.18 -2.38 12.18
C LEU A 348 15.54 -2.54 10.70
N LEU A 349 16.68 -1.98 10.29
CA LEU A 349 17.32 -2.34 9.03
C LEU A 349 18.34 -3.44 9.29
N ARG A 350 18.16 -4.60 8.65
CA ARG A 350 19.09 -5.71 8.65
C ARG A 350 19.84 -5.73 7.32
N PHE A 351 21.17 -5.70 7.34
CA PHE A 351 21.96 -5.72 6.11
C PHE A 351 23.24 -6.54 6.24
N SER A 352 23.67 -7.15 5.14
CA SER A 352 24.87 -7.96 5.09
C SER A 352 25.51 -7.90 3.69
N VAL A 353 26.82 -8.11 3.64
CA VAL A 353 27.55 -8.35 2.40
C VAL A 353 27.85 -9.85 2.36
N PRO A 354 27.27 -10.65 1.45
CA PRO A 354 27.50 -12.09 1.38
C PRO A 354 28.95 -12.38 0.96
N SER A 355 29.85 -12.38 1.94
CA SER A 355 31.25 -12.76 1.82
C SER A 355 31.54 -14.05 2.59
N ASP A 356 30.78 -14.30 3.65
CA ASP A 356 30.87 -15.48 4.51
C ASP A 356 29.44 -15.90 4.95
N PRO A 357 28.98 -17.14 4.67
CA PRO A 357 27.68 -17.63 5.10
C PRO A 357 27.51 -17.75 6.64
N GLN A 358 28.55 -17.49 7.44
CA GLN A 358 28.46 -17.39 8.91
C GLN A 358 28.52 -15.95 9.44
N GLY A 359 28.64 -14.93 8.58
CA GLY A 359 28.61 -13.54 8.99
C GLY A 359 27.27 -13.14 9.61
N SER A 360 27.30 -12.61 10.84
CA SER A 360 26.10 -12.08 11.47
C SER A 360 25.64 -10.83 10.72
N PRO A 361 24.37 -10.74 10.29
CA PRO A 361 23.89 -9.54 9.62
C PRO A 361 23.98 -8.34 10.56
N HIS A 362 24.38 -7.19 10.02
CA HIS A 362 24.39 -5.94 10.76
C HIS A 362 22.95 -5.44 10.94
N GLU A 363 22.62 -4.97 12.14
CA GLU A 363 21.31 -4.41 12.45
C GLU A 363 21.46 -2.93 12.84
N ARG A 364 20.60 -2.10 12.27
CA ARG A 364 20.51 -0.66 12.57
C ARG A 364 19.08 -0.32 12.93
N VAL A 365 18.89 0.19 14.15
CA VAL A 365 17.58 0.65 14.62
C VAL A 365 17.21 1.93 13.86
N LEU A 366 16.06 1.90 13.17
CA LEU A 366 15.50 3.05 12.47
C LEU A 366 14.45 3.77 13.31
N PHE A 367 13.67 3.00 14.07
CA PHE A 367 12.65 3.51 14.98
C PHE A 367 12.56 2.61 16.22
N GLN A 368 12.37 3.23 17.39
CA GLN A 368 12.21 2.55 18.66
C GLN A 368 11.13 3.27 19.48
N GLY A 369 10.02 2.58 19.73
CA GLY A 369 8.98 2.99 20.65
C GLY A 369 9.37 2.77 22.12
N PRO A 370 8.55 3.26 23.07
CA PRO A 370 8.76 3.03 24.50
C PRO A 370 8.85 1.55 24.86
N GLU A 371 9.48 1.21 26.00
CA GLU A 371 9.65 -0.18 26.44
C GLU A 371 8.31 -0.87 26.77
N ALA A 372 7.32 -0.08 27.21
CA ALA A 372 5.95 -0.51 27.41
C ALA A 372 4.99 0.56 26.88
N MET A 373 3.86 0.13 26.31
CA MET A 373 2.82 1.07 25.86
C MET A 373 2.24 1.85 27.06
N PRO A 374 2.13 3.18 26.96
CA PRO A 374 1.49 3.99 27.99
C PRO A 374 -0.01 3.66 28.07
N GLU A 375 -0.66 4.02 29.19
CA GLU A 375 -2.10 3.84 29.34
C GLU A 375 -2.87 4.77 28.37
N ILE A 376 -3.74 4.19 27.54
CA ILE A 376 -4.54 4.86 26.51
C ILE A 376 -6.02 4.57 26.75
N GLU A 377 -6.83 5.63 26.83
CA GLU A 377 -8.29 5.54 26.74
C GLU A 377 -8.70 5.34 25.27
N ALA A 378 -8.81 4.08 24.83
CA ALA A 378 -9.20 3.71 23.47
C ALA A 378 -10.32 2.67 23.44
N VAL A 379 -11.14 2.72 22.38
CA VAL A 379 -12.23 1.76 22.10
C VAL A 379 -11.89 0.96 20.84
N VAL A 380 -12.17 -0.34 20.89
CA VAL A 380 -11.93 -1.29 19.77
C VAL A 380 -12.63 -0.80 18.49
N GLY A 381 -11.85 -0.46 17.47
CA GLY A 381 -12.33 -0.04 16.15
C GLY A 381 -12.41 1.47 15.91
N GLU A 382 -12.02 2.31 16.88
CA GLU A 382 -11.89 3.77 16.71
C GLU A 382 -10.45 4.26 16.55
N MET A 383 -9.44 3.38 16.69
CA MET A 383 -8.04 3.75 16.45
C MET A 383 -7.73 3.89 14.97
N ALA A 384 -7.01 4.95 14.63
CA ALA A 384 -6.35 5.05 13.34
C ALA A 384 -5.14 4.09 13.33
N GLU A 385 -4.85 3.49 12.17
CA GLU A 385 -3.62 2.73 11.96
C GLU A 385 -2.41 3.56 12.40
N ASP A 386 -1.49 2.97 13.16
CA ASP A 386 -0.22 3.61 13.50
C ASP A 386 0.71 3.52 12.28
N ILE A 387 1.13 4.68 11.75
CA ILE A 387 1.89 4.77 10.50
C ILE A 387 3.18 5.52 10.74
N HIS A 388 4.31 4.83 10.56
CA HIS A 388 5.65 5.42 10.63
C HIS A 388 6.27 5.46 9.23
N SER A 389 6.65 6.67 8.81
CA SER A 389 7.36 6.94 7.56
C SER A 389 8.81 7.23 7.86
N ILE A 390 9.71 6.39 7.34
CA ILE A 390 11.15 6.46 7.63
C ILE A 390 11.90 6.60 6.31
N ASP A 391 12.72 7.64 6.22
CA ASP A 391 13.60 7.90 5.09
C ASP A 391 15.07 7.85 5.58
N LEU A 392 15.83 6.86 5.11
CA LEU A 392 17.24 6.66 5.47
C LEU A 392 18.13 6.62 4.21
N ASP A 393 19.15 7.47 4.17
CA ASP A 393 20.23 7.35 3.17
C ASP A 393 21.40 6.52 3.75
N LEU A 394 21.46 5.24 3.39
CA LEU A 394 22.53 4.35 3.83
C LEU A 394 23.80 4.62 3.01
N SER A 395 24.82 5.23 3.61
CA SER A 395 26.12 5.40 2.95
C SER A 395 26.85 4.06 2.83
N LEU A 396 27.14 3.64 1.60
CA LEU A 396 27.85 2.39 1.35
C LEU A 396 29.28 2.44 1.90
N PHE A 397 29.87 3.62 2.00
CA PHE A 397 31.18 3.82 2.61
C PHE A 397 31.22 3.39 4.10
N GLU A 398 30.09 3.47 4.81
CA GLU A 398 29.97 3.06 6.21
C GLU A 398 29.73 1.54 6.36
N VAL A 399 29.46 0.83 5.26
CA VAL A 399 29.20 -0.61 5.26
C VAL A 399 30.54 -1.38 5.24
N PRO A 400 30.81 -2.24 6.23
CA PRO A 400 32.02 -3.06 6.26
C PRO A 400 32.13 -3.97 5.03
N GLU A 401 33.36 -4.20 4.56
CA GLU A 401 33.68 -5.16 3.49
C GLU A 401 33.06 -4.86 2.10
N ILE A 402 32.47 -3.67 1.91
CA ILE A 402 31.93 -3.27 0.61
C ILE A 402 33.09 -3.04 -0.39
N MET A 403 33.06 -3.74 -1.54
CA MET A 403 34.02 -3.55 -2.64
C MET A 403 33.33 -3.81 -3.99
N PRO A 404 33.84 -3.28 -5.11
CA PRO A 404 33.36 -3.62 -6.43
C PRO A 404 33.33 -5.14 -6.66
N GLY A 405 32.22 -5.65 -7.18
CA GLY A 405 31.95 -7.08 -7.39
C GLY A 405 31.23 -7.78 -6.24
N ARG A 406 31.03 -7.11 -5.09
CA ARG A 406 30.21 -7.62 -3.98
C ARG A 406 28.75 -7.20 -4.12
N GLU A 407 27.89 -7.76 -3.29
CA GLU A 407 26.46 -7.45 -3.24
C GLU A 407 26.07 -7.09 -1.80
N LEU A 408 25.27 -6.05 -1.62
CA LEU A 408 24.64 -5.71 -0.36
C LEU A 408 23.24 -6.32 -0.35
N VAL A 409 22.94 -7.13 0.65
CA VAL A 409 21.60 -7.68 0.90
C VAL A 409 21.02 -6.95 2.10
N ALA A 410 19.89 -6.26 1.94
CA ALA A 410 19.24 -5.49 2.99
C ALA A 410 17.75 -5.82 3.10
N SER A 411 17.24 -5.99 4.31
CA SER A 411 15.82 -6.20 4.62
C SER A 411 15.43 -5.35 5.83
N VAL A 412 14.14 -5.11 5.98
CA VAL A 412 13.60 -4.31 7.08
C VAL A 412 12.71 -5.20 7.91
N VAL A 413 12.94 -5.21 9.22
CA VAL A 413 12.14 -5.94 10.19
C VAL A 413 11.33 -4.94 10.99
N VAL A 414 10.03 -5.16 11.08
CA VAL A 414 9.11 -4.37 11.91
C VAL A 414 8.51 -5.27 12.95
N ALA A 415 8.53 -4.82 14.21
CA ALA A 415 7.99 -5.52 15.36
C ALA A 415 6.89 -4.70 16.05
N ASP A 416 5.85 -5.37 16.52
CA ASP A 416 4.79 -4.81 17.38
C ASP A 416 5.09 -5.08 18.87
N TYR A 417 4.19 -4.61 19.76
CA TYR A 417 4.32 -4.86 21.21
C TYR A 417 3.89 -6.26 21.66
N LYS A 418 3.22 -7.02 20.80
CA LYS A 418 2.88 -8.44 21.03
C LYS A 418 4.07 -9.37 20.73
N GLY A 419 5.10 -8.86 20.07
CA GLY A 419 6.27 -9.61 19.59
C GLY A 419 6.04 -10.29 18.25
N GLN A 420 5.05 -9.85 17.47
CA GLN A 420 4.91 -10.24 16.07
C GLN A 420 5.88 -9.43 15.21
N GLU A 421 6.58 -10.11 14.31
CA GLU A 421 7.56 -9.52 13.42
C GLU A 421 7.20 -9.79 11.96
N THR A 422 7.40 -8.77 11.12
CA THR A 422 7.32 -8.89 9.67
C THR A 422 8.62 -8.39 9.06
N GLU A 423 9.19 -9.18 8.15
CA GLU A 423 10.39 -8.83 7.39
C GLU A 423 10.02 -8.57 5.92
N THR A 424 10.56 -7.48 5.36
CA THR A 424 10.40 -7.19 3.93
C THR A 424 11.18 -8.17 3.07
N ALA A 425 10.79 -8.30 1.80
CA ALA A 425 11.63 -8.98 0.81
C ALA A 425 13.05 -8.36 0.79
N PRO A 426 14.11 -9.17 0.69
CA PRO A 426 15.48 -8.66 0.69
C PRO A 426 15.75 -7.88 -0.60
N ILE A 427 16.40 -6.74 -0.43
CA ILE A 427 16.90 -5.87 -1.48
C ILE A 427 18.33 -6.27 -1.77
N HIS A 428 18.60 -6.42 -3.06
CA HIS A 428 19.88 -6.82 -3.61
C HIS A 428 20.51 -5.63 -4.35
N VAL A 429 21.59 -5.07 -3.78
CA VAL A 429 22.34 -3.96 -4.38
C VAL A 429 23.72 -4.44 -4.79
N ALA A 430 23.92 -4.65 -6.09
CA ALA A 430 25.22 -5.05 -6.62
C ALA A 430 26.18 -3.84 -6.64
N ILE A 431 27.37 -4.04 -6.10
CA ILE A 431 28.39 -3.00 -5.99
C ILE A 431 29.29 -3.10 -7.20
N VAL A 432 29.35 -2.03 -7.99
CA VAL A 432 30.11 -1.96 -9.25
C VAL A 432 31.21 -0.91 -9.16
N ASP A 433 32.23 -1.06 -10.01
CA ASP A 433 33.25 -0.02 -10.16
C ASP A 433 32.68 1.24 -10.83
N GLU A 434 33.29 2.39 -10.55
CA GLU A 434 32.84 3.71 -11.04
C GLU A 434 32.75 3.74 -12.57
N LYS A 435 33.74 3.19 -13.27
CA LYS A 435 33.77 3.19 -14.73
C LYS A 435 32.58 2.42 -15.31
N ARG A 436 32.32 1.22 -14.81
CA ARG A 436 31.20 0.37 -15.22
C ARG A 436 29.85 0.99 -14.88
N PHE A 437 29.75 1.68 -13.74
CA PHE A 437 28.56 2.44 -13.38
C PHE A 437 28.28 3.56 -14.39
N ILE A 438 29.30 4.36 -14.71
CA ILE A 438 29.22 5.46 -15.68
C ILE A 438 28.89 4.94 -17.09
N ASP A 439 29.58 3.89 -17.54
CA ASP A 439 29.37 3.31 -18.87
C ASP A 439 27.92 2.83 -19.04
N ARG A 440 27.34 2.23 -18.00
CA ARG A 440 25.94 1.80 -17.98
C ARG A 440 24.97 2.98 -17.97
N LEU A 441 25.21 4.02 -17.17
CA LEU A 441 24.39 5.23 -17.19
C LEU A 441 24.41 5.89 -18.57
N ALA A 442 25.57 5.96 -19.22
CA ALA A 442 25.71 6.48 -20.57
C ALA A 442 24.97 5.62 -21.62
N GLN A 443 25.02 4.30 -21.49
CA GLN A 443 24.24 3.39 -22.35
C GLN A 443 22.74 3.55 -22.17
N ARG A 444 22.25 3.68 -20.93
CA ARG A 444 20.83 3.94 -20.66
C ARG A 444 20.40 5.30 -21.21
N GLN A 445 21.22 6.34 -21.05
CA GLN A 445 20.97 7.65 -21.65
C GLN A 445 20.82 7.56 -23.18
N LEU A 446 21.71 6.83 -23.86
CA LEU A 446 21.62 6.62 -25.32
C LEU A 446 20.30 5.95 -25.71
N SER A 447 19.91 4.89 -24.99
CA SER A 447 18.64 4.20 -25.25
C SER A 447 17.43 5.11 -25.06
N LEU A 448 17.44 6.00 -24.07
CA LEU A 448 16.35 6.96 -23.87
C LEU A 448 16.28 7.99 -25.01
N LEU A 449 17.42 8.44 -25.53
CA LEU A 449 17.45 9.35 -26.68
C LEU A 449 16.92 8.66 -27.95
N GLU A 450 17.30 7.40 -28.19
CA GLU A 450 16.75 6.59 -29.31
C GLU A 450 15.23 6.42 -29.19
N GLN A 451 14.72 6.21 -27.97
CA GLN A 451 13.27 6.15 -27.71
C GLN A 451 12.59 7.49 -27.97
N ILE A 452 13.18 8.62 -27.56
CA ILE A 452 12.65 9.96 -27.87
C ILE A 452 12.62 10.18 -29.38
N GLU A 453 13.67 9.79 -30.11
CA GLU A 453 13.71 9.92 -31.58
C GLU A 453 12.64 9.06 -32.27
N GLU A 454 12.44 7.82 -31.82
CA GLU A 454 11.36 6.97 -32.32
C GLU A 454 9.98 7.62 -32.09
N LEU A 455 9.73 8.12 -30.88
CA LEU A 455 8.48 8.77 -30.52
C LEU A 455 8.27 10.08 -31.27
N LEU A 456 9.33 10.85 -31.52
CA LEU A 456 9.30 12.06 -32.33
C LEU A 456 8.88 11.74 -33.77
N ASN A 457 9.42 10.68 -34.37
CA ASN A 457 9.03 10.27 -35.72
C ASN A 457 7.57 9.82 -35.79
N ARG A 458 7.06 9.13 -34.76
CA ARG A 458 5.63 8.82 -34.66
C ARG A 458 4.78 10.07 -34.50
N LEU A 459 5.24 11.06 -33.72
CA LEU A 459 4.53 12.32 -33.54
C LEU A 459 4.44 13.12 -34.86
N ARG A 460 5.49 13.08 -35.70
CA ARG A 460 5.45 13.66 -37.05
C ARG A 460 4.38 13.02 -37.94
N ASP A 461 4.26 11.68 -37.94
CA ASP A 461 3.19 10.97 -38.66
C ASP A 461 1.79 11.33 -38.12
N VAL A 462 1.64 11.41 -36.79
CA VAL A 462 0.37 11.85 -36.18
C VAL A 462 0.03 13.28 -36.60
N LYS A 463 1.00 14.21 -36.56
CA LYS A 463 0.81 15.59 -37.02
C LYS A 463 0.40 15.65 -38.49
N GLU A 464 1.08 14.93 -39.37
CA GLU A 464 0.75 14.91 -40.81
C GLU A 464 -0.69 14.46 -41.05
N ARG A 465 -1.18 13.47 -40.28
CA ARG A 465 -2.57 13.04 -40.31
C ARG A 465 -3.54 14.09 -39.75
N THR A 466 -3.17 14.80 -38.68
CA THR A 466 -3.94 15.95 -38.15
C THR A 466 -4.05 17.05 -39.21
N THR A 467 -2.95 17.42 -39.86
CA THR A 467 -2.92 18.40 -40.95
C THR A 467 -3.81 17.97 -42.11
N GLY A 468 -3.75 16.70 -42.51
CA GLY A 468 -4.62 16.15 -43.56
C GLY A 468 -6.10 16.24 -43.20
N MET A 469 -6.46 15.94 -41.95
CA MET A 469 -7.84 16.09 -41.45
C MET A 469 -8.31 17.55 -41.43
N ARG A 470 -7.43 18.48 -41.02
CA ARG A 470 -7.74 19.91 -41.05
C ARG A 470 -7.91 20.43 -42.48
N GLN A 471 -7.07 20.00 -43.42
CA GLN A 471 -7.18 20.36 -44.83
C GLN A 471 -8.49 19.84 -45.44
N ALA A 472 -8.87 18.60 -45.14
CA ALA A 472 -10.17 18.07 -45.56
C ALA A 472 -11.34 18.91 -45.01
N ALA A 473 -11.23 19.41 -43.77
CA ALA A 473 -12.23 20.30 -43.18
C ALA A 473 -12.28 21.68 -43.89
N ASP A 474 -11.11 22.24 -44.20
CA ASP A 474 -11.00 23.50 -44.95
C ASP A 474 -11.58 23.38 -46.37
N GLU A 475 -11.35 22.26 -47.06
CA GLU A 475 -11.91 22.00 -48.40
C GLU A 475 -13.45 21.93 -48.38
N ILE A 476 -14.03 21.26 -47.38
CA ILE A 476 -15.48 21.21 -47.19
C ILE A 476 -16.04 22.62 -46.91
N LEU A 477 -15.40 23.38 -46.01
CA LEU A 477 -15.79 24.75 -45.70
C LEU A 477 -15.66 25.69 -46.92
N ALA A 478 -14.67 25.48 -47.78
CA ALA A 478 -14.47 26.24 -49.01
C ALA A 478 -15.53 25.91 -50.08
N SER A 479 -15.89 24.62 -50.22
CA SER A 479 -16.94 24.18 -51.15
C SER A 479 -18.32 24.72 -50.78
N ALA A 480 -18.61 24.86 -49.48
CA ALA A 480 -19.85 25.44 -48.96
C ALA A 480 -20.03 26.93 -49.30
N ILE A 481 -18.95 27.66 -49.65
CA ILE A 481 -19.00 29.09 -50.02
C ILE A 481 -19.48 29.28 -51.47
N VAL A 482 -19.22 28.32 -52.37
CA VAL A 482 -19.44 28.48 -53.82
C VAL A 482 -20.91 28.26 -54.22
N ASP A 483 -21.65 27.37 -53.53
CA ASP A 483 -22.98 26.91 -53.96
C ASP A 483 -24.17 27.52 -53.20
N GLY A 484 -23.99 28.63 -52.49
CA GLY A 484 -25.10 29.41 -51.94
C GLY A 484 -25.99 28.67 -50.92
N GLY A 485 -25.43 27.67 -50.22
CA GLY A 485 -26.09 27.00 -49.10
C GLY A 485 -27.15 25.96 -49.46
N SER A 486 -27.17 25.42 -50.68
CA SER A 486 -28.05 24.29 -50.99
C SER A 486 -27.45 22.97 -50.47
N PRO A 487 -28.13 22.24 -49.53
CA PRO A 487 -27.60 21.01 -48.92
C PRO A 487 -27.35 19.86 -49.91
N ASP A 488 -27.96 19.92 -51.10
CA ASP A 488 -27.98 18.84 -52.08
C ASP A 488 -26.69 18.71 -52.92
N ASN A 489 -25.73 19.64 -52.80
CA ASN A 489 -24.54 19.72 -53.65
C ASN A 489 -23.18 19.64 -52.91
N MET A 490 -23.16 19.36 -51.60
CA MET A 490 -21.88 19.19 -50.90
C MET A 490 -21.19 17.87 -51.30
N PRO A 491 -19.86 17.89 -51.59
CA PRO A 491 -19.08 16.67 -51.82
C PRO A 491 -19.11 15.76 -50.59
N GLU A 492 -18.81 14.46 -50.80
CA GLU A 492 -18.97 13.37 -49.82
C GLU A 492 -18.79 13.78 -48.35
N VAL A 493 -19.90 13.66 -47.63
CA VAL A 493 -20.13 14.05 -46.24
C VAL A 493 -19.01 13.53 -45.32
N TRP A 494 -18.48 14.41 -44.45
CA TRP A 494 -17.65 14.02 -43.31
C TRP A 494 -18.38 12.93 -42.50
N GLY A 495 -17.90 11.69 -42.59
CA GLY A 495 -18.62 10.52 -42.15
C GLY A 495 -17.82 9.65 -41.18
N ARG A 496 -18.30 8.41 -40.98
CA ARG A 496 -17.64 7.43 -40.10
C ARG A 496 -16.14 7.25 -40.37
N PRO A 497 -15.64 7.18 -41.62
CA PRO A 497 -14.21 7.02 -41.87
C PRO A 497 -13.35 8.16 -41.30
N GLN A 498 -13.83 9.41 -41.40
CA GLN A 498 -13.14 10.58 -40.87
C GLN A 498 -13.15 10.61 -39.34
N VAL A 499 -14.26 10.20 -38.73
CA VAL A 499 -14.37 10.06 -37.27
C VAL A 499 -13.44 8.95 -36.76
N ASP A 500 -13.38 7.81 -37.44
CA ASP A 500 -12.48 6.70 -37.11
C ASP A 500 -11.00 7.14 -37.24
N GLN A 501 -10.67 7.93 -38.27
CA GLN A 501 -9.33 8.47 -38.46
C GLN A 501 -8.97 9.49 -37.36
N LEU A 502 -9.90 10.35 -36.97
CA LEU A 502 -9.72 11.30 -35.87
C LEU A 502 -9.56 10.58 -34.52
N GLN A 503 -10.32 9.51 -34.30
CA GLN A 503 -10.16 8.65 -33.14
C GLN A 503 -8.78 7.96 -33.14
N ALA A 504 -8.30 7.49 -34.30
CA ALA A 504 -6.96 6.91 -34.41
C ALA A 504 -5.86 7.94 -34.12
N ILE A 505 -5.99 9.18 -34.61
CA ILE A 505 -5.07 10.30 -34.29
C ILE A 505 -5.06 10.55 -32.78
N GLN A 506 -6.24 10.66 -32.16
CA GLN A 506 -6.37 10.90 -30.71
C GLN A 506 -5.76 9.79 -29.87
N LEU A 507 -5.93 8.52 -30.26
CA LEU A 507 -5.36 7.36 -29.57
C LEU A 507 -3.83 7.29 -29.73
N ASN A 508 -3.33 7.56 -30.94
CA ASN A 508 -1.89 7.57 -31.20
C ASN A 508 -1.19 8.72 -30.45
N GLN A 509 -1.80 9.91 -30.40
CA GLN A 509 -1.29 11.03 -29.59
C GLN A 509 -1.22 10.64 -28.10
N ARG A 510 -2.25 9.95 -27.59
CA ARG A 510 -2.27 9.48 -26.20
C ARG A 510 -1.20 8.43 -25.94
N ASP A 511 -1.01 7.44 -26.83
CA ASP A 511 0.06 6.44 -26.68
C ASP A 511 1.44 7.08 -26.68
N ILE A 512 1.67 8.11 -27.51
CA ILE A 512 2.93 8.87 -27.51
C ILE A 512 3.11 9.60 -26.17
N GLN A 513 2.08 10.29 -25.67
CA GLN A 513 2.13 10.96 -24.37
C GLN A 513 2.38 9.96 -23.23
N ASP A 514 1.70 8.82 -23.23
CA ASP A 514 1.87 7.76 -22.22
C ASP A 514 3.32 7.23 -22.24
N ARG A 515 3.92 7.03 -23.41
CA ARG A 515 5.31 6.54 -23.51
C ARG A 515 6.36 7.62 -23.24
N LEU A 516 6.05 8.90 -23.46
CA LEU A 516 7.02 9.98 -23.28
C LEU A 516 7.00 10.53 -21.85
N THR A 517 5.81 10.75 -21.27
CA THR A 517 5.65 11.50 -20.02
C THR A 517 4.90 10.73 -18.91
N ARG A 518 3.77 10.06 -19.19
CA ARG A 518 2.81 9.62 -18.14
C ARG A 518 2.86 8.16 -17.69
N GLY A 519 3.27 7.24 -18.54
CA GLY A 519 3.24 5.81 -18.28
C GLY A 519 4.27 5.33 -17.26
N GLU A 520 4.06 4.12 -16.72
CA GLU A 520 5.01 3.45 -15.83
C GLU A 520 6.37 3.19 -16.49
N GLU A 521 6.40 3.06 -17.81
CA GLU A 521 7.62 2.91 -18.61
C GLU A 521 7.95 4.19 -19.39
N SER A 522 7.45 5.35 -18.97
CA SER A 522 7.67 6.59 -19.70
C SER A 522 9.13 7.02 -19.69
N VAL A 523 9.56 7.69 -20.76
CA VAL A 523 10.91 8.28 -20.83
C VAL A 523 11.15 9.22 -19.65
N LEU A 524 10.18 10.09 -19.31
CA LEU A 524 10.28 10.99 -18.17
C LEU A 524 10.56 10.26 -16.85
N ARG A 525 9.85 9.16 -16.58
CA ARG A 525 10.08 8.38 -15.35
C ARG A 525 11.46 7.73 -15.34
N HIS A 526 11.90 7.19 -16.46
CA HIS A 526 13.26 6.63 -16.57
C HIS A 526 14.34 7.70 -16.36
N VAL A 527 14.14 8.91 -16.89
CA VAL A 527 15.06 10.03 -16.67
C VAL A 527 15.11 10.41 -15.18
N LYS A 528 13.96 10.48 -14.50
CA LYS A 528 13.89 10.72 -13.04
C LYS A 528 14.65 9.67 -12.24
N LEU A 529 14.42 8.39 -12.53
CA LEU A 529 15.13 7.27 -11.87
C LEU A 529 16.65 7.35 -12.11
N LEU A 530 17.09 7.71 -13.31
CA LEU A 530 18.52 7.89 -13.61
C LEU A 530 19.12 9.11 -12.91
N SER A 531 18.35 10.20 -12.81
CA SER A 531 18.74 11.41 -12.09
C SER A 531 18.95 11.10 -10.60
N GLU A 532 18.02 10.35 -9.99
CA GLU A 532 18.11 9.86 -8.62
C GLU A 532 19.29 8.88 -8.44
N GLU A 533 19.45 7.91 -9.35
CA GLU A 533 20.57 6.95 -9.31
C GLU A 533 21.93 7.64 -9.40
N PHE A 534 22.03 8.67 -10.25
CA PHE A 534 23.25 9.47 -10.35
C PHE A 534 23.48 10.32 -9.09
N ALA A 535 22.45 11.00 -8.57
CA ALA A 535 22.55 11.79 -7.34
C ALA A 535 23.01 10.93 -6.15
N GLN A 536 22.46 9.72 -6.03
CA GLN A 536 22.81 8.75 -5.00
C GLN A 536 24.25 8.20 -5.14
N SER A 537 24.82 8.16 -6.35
CA SER A 537 26.19 7.68 -6.57
C SER A 537 27.30 8.56 -5.96
N ARG A 538 26.99 9.83 -5.64
CA ARG A 538 27.92 10.86 -5.15
C ARG A 538 29.15 11.09 -6.05
N LEU A 539 29.06 10.75 -7.33
CA LEU A 539 30.15 10.93 -8.29
C LEU A 539 30.28 12.41 -8.73
N PRO A 540 31.51 12.95 -8.84
CA PRO A 540 31.74 14.35 -9.24
C PRO A 540 31.64 14.51 -10.78
N ARG A 541 30.42 14.46 -11.32
CA ARG A 541 30.15 14.74 -12.75
C ARG A 541 28.94 15.68 -12.92
N ILE A 542 29.18 16.97 -12.75
CA ILE A 542 28.17 18.04 -12.82
C ILE A 542 27.42 17.98 -14.17
N ASP A 543 28.15 17.74 -15.27
CA ASP A 543 27.59 17.73 -16.62
C ASP A 543 26.51 16.67 -16.85
N MET A 544 26.57 15.51 -16.19
CA MET A 544 25.54 14.46 -16.36
C MET A 544 24.29 14.78 -15.54
N SER A 545 24.45 15.28 -14.31
CA SER A 545 23.31 15.69 -13.49
C SER A 545 22.52 16.84 -14.12
N GLU A 546 23.21 17.85 -14.67
CA GLU A 546 22.53 18.97 -15.31
C GLU A 546 21.75 18.51 -16.55
N ARG A 547 22.26 17.52 -17.29
CA ARG A 547 21.57 16.97 -18.47
C ARG A 547 20.30 16.22 -18.10
N PHE A 548 20.34 15.32 -17.12
CA PHE A 548 19.15 14.59 -16.71
C PHE A 548 18.06 15.56 -16.25
N ARG A 549 18.45 16.57 -15.47
CA ARG A 549 17.54 17.63 -15.04
C ARG A 549 16.97 18.45 -16.22
N GLN A 550 17.79 18.81 -17.20
CA GLN A 550 17.32 19.54 -18.39
C GLN A 550 16.31 18.74 -19.21
N VAL A 551 16.55 17.42 -19.40
CA VAL A 551 15.61 16.54 -20.11
C VAL A 551 14.33 16.38 -19.30
N GLU A 552 14.44 16.15 -17.99
CA GLU A 552 13.31 16.04 -17.07
C GLU A 552 12.43 17.30 -17.07
N ASP A 553 13.04 18.48 -16.93
CA ASP A 553 12.35 19.77 -16.93
C ASP A 553 11.68 20.07 -18.28
N LEU A 554 12.29 19.68 -19.39
CA LEU A 554 11.68 19.85 -20.71
C LEU A 554 10.48 18.92 -20.88
N LEU A 555 10.64 17.61 -20.61
CA LEU A 555 9.58 16.63 -20.78
C LEU A 555 8.39 16.89 -19.83
N SER A 556 8.66 17.34 -18.60
CA SER A 556 7.61 17.72 -17.65
C SER A 556 6.82 18.94 -18.14
N ARG A 557 7.52 19.99 -18.61
CA ARG A 557 6.87 21.17 -19.19
C ARG A 557 6.07 20.84 -20.45
N LEU A 558 6.62 20.01 -21.35
CA LEU A 558 5.89 19.56 -22.54
C LEU A 558 4.61 18.82 -22.18
N ASP A 559 4.59 18.02 -21.11
CA ASP A 559 3.37 17.34 -20.67
C ASP A 559 2.26 18.33 -20.28
N GLU A 560 2.61 19.30 -19.44
CA GLU A 560 1.68 20.28 -18.86
C GLU A 560 1.25 21.37 -19.85
N GLU A 561 2.20 21.92 -20.62
CA GLU A 561 2.00 23.11 -21.46
C GLU A 561 1.53 22.76 -22.88
N GLU A 562 1.85 21.57 -23.41
CA GLU A 562 1.60 21.26 -24.83
C GLU A 562 0.80 19.97 -25.04
N PHE A 563 1.20 18.84 -24.45
CA PHE A 563 0.49 17.57 -24.64
C PHE A 563 -0.93 17.59 -24.05
N GLU A 564 -1.11 18.08 -22.82
CA GLU A 564 -2.44 18.16 -22.19
C GLU A 564 -3.43 19.06 -22.95
N PRO A 565 -3.08 20.31 -23.32
CA PRO A 565 -3.93 21.12 -24.17
C PRO A 565 -4.21 20.46 -25.53
N GLY A 566 -3.19 20.01 -26.25
CA GLY A 566 -3.36 19.38 -27.57
C GLY A 566 -4.27 18.14 -27.53
N GLN A 567 -4.17 17.32 -26.49
CA GLN A 567 -5.03 16.16 -26.29
C GLN A 567 -6.50 16.57 -26.04
N ARG A 568 -6.73 17.64 -25.27
CA ARG A 568 -8.08 18.18 -25.02
C ARG A 568 -8.72 18.70 -26.30
N GLU A 569 -7.95 19.37 -27.14
CA GLU A 569 -8.41 19.87 -28.44
C GLU A 569 -8.80 18.72 -29.38
N LEU A 570 -7.99 17.66 -29.49
CA LEU A 570 -8.33 16.47 -30.29
C LEU A 570 -9.59 15.74 -29.77
N VAL A 571 -9.75 15.63 -28.45
CA VAL A 571 -10.97 15.05 -27.85
C VAL A 571 -12.20 15.91 -28.14
N THR A 572 -12.04 17.23 -28.13
CA THR A 572 -13.14 18.17 -28.42
C THR A 572 -13.51 18.10 -29.90
N ALA A 573 -12.53 18.12 -30.81
CA ALA A 573 -12.74 17.89 -32.24
C ALA A 573 -13.48 16.56 -32.49
N LEU A 574 -13.12 15.48 -31.78
CA LEU A 574 -13.79 14.18 -31.92
C LEU A 574 -15.24 14.21 -31.43
N LYS A 575 -15.52 14.89 -30.31
CA LYS A 575 -16.89 15.07 -29.80
C LYS A 575 -17.76 15.85 -30.78
N GLU A 576 -17.24 16.94 -31.33
CA GLU A 576 -17.94 17.76 -32.33
C GLU A 576 -18.16 16.98 -33.65
N ALA A 577 -17.24 16.08 -34.00
CA ALA A 577 -17.36 15.20 -35.17
C ALA A 577 -18.29 13.98 -35.00
N THR A 578 -18.75 13.68 -33.77
CA THR A 578 -19.59 12.50 -33.49
C THR A 578 -21.06 12.64 -33.94
N PRO A 579 -21.76 13.78 -33.74
CA PRO A 579 -23.13 13.95 -34.23
C PRO A 579 -23.16 14.15 -35.75
N HIS A 580 -23.47 13.08 -36.50
CA HIS A 580 -23.37 13.06 -37.98
C HIS A 580 -24.32 14.05 -38.68
N ASP A 581 -25.47 14.36 -38.08
CA ASP A 581 -26.51 15.21 -38.71
C ASP A 581 -26.15 16.71 -38.69
N ALA A 582 -25.29 17.17 -37.78
CA ALA A 582 -24.89 18.58 -37.64
C ALA A 582 -23.73 18.99 -38.56
N LEU A 583 -22.99 18.00 -39.10
CA LEU A 583 -21.79 18.17 -39.93
C LEU A 583 -22.08 18.60 -41.37
N ALA A 584 -23.35 18.59 -41.77
CA ALA A 584 -23.80 19.09 -43.06
C ALA A 584 -23.89 20.63 -43.11
N THR A 585 -23.47 21.34 -42.06
CA THR A 585 -23.55 22.80 -41.96
C THR A 585 -22.19 23.42 -41.70
N ARG A 586 -21.98 24.64 -42.24
CA ARG A 586 -20.78 25.44 -42.00
C ARG A 586 -20.54 25.68 -40.50
N ASP A 587 -21.60 25.93 -39.75
CA ASP A 587 -21.55 26.20 -38.31
C ASP A 587 -21.09 24.97 -37.51
N GLY A 588 -21.40 23.76 -37.97
CA GLY A 588 -20.93 22.51 -37.36
C GLY A 588 -19.49 22.13 -37.73
N MET A 589 -19.01 22.48 -38.92
CA MET A 589 -17.67 22.09 -39.40
C MET A 589 -16.55 23.04 -38.91
N THR A 590 -16.88 24.32 -38.68
CA THR A 590 -15.94 25.34 -38.19
C THR A 590 -15.25 24.97 -36.86
N PRO A 591 -15.96 24.54 -35.79
CA PRO A 591 -15.30 24.17 -34.53
C PRO A 591 -14.35 22.98 -34.66
N ILE A 592 -14.68 21.97 -35.47
CA ILE A 592 -13.79 20.82 -35.71
C ILE A 592 -12.48 21.28 -36.34
N ARG A 593 -12.57 22.13 -37.37
CA ARG A 593 -11.40 22.70 -38.06
C ARG A 593 -10.53 23.52 -37.12
N ASP A 594 -11.14 24.36 -36.28
CA ASP A 594 -10.40 25.23 -35.36
C ASP A 594 -9.72 24.43 -34.24
N HIS A 595 -10.40 23.45 -33.64
CA HIS A 595 -9.79 22.54 -32.66
C HIS A 595 -8.64 21.73 -33.27
N LEU A 596 -8.76 21.27 -34.52
CA LEU A 596 -7.66 20.60 -35.24
C LEU A 596 -6.47 21.53 -35.50
N ALA A 597 -6.71 22.82 -35.79
CA ALA A 597 -5.65 23.80 -36.00
C ALA A 597 -4.85 24.07 -34.71
N VAL A 598 -5.54 24.21 -33.58
CA VAL A 598 -4.90 24.40 -32.27
C VAL A 598 -4.14 23.12 -31.85
N ALA A 599 -4.72 21.94 -32.08
CA ALA A 599 -4.01 20.68 -31.84
C ALA A 599 -2.73 20.55 -32.68
N GLU A 600 -2.77 20.98 -33.95
CA GLU A 600 -1.60 21.00 -34.85
C GLU A 600 -0.51 21.97 -34.33
N GLU A 601 -0.87 23.13 -33.78
CA GLU A 601 0.07 24.09 -33.20
C GLU A 601 0.81 23.53 -31.97
N HIS A 602 0.09 22.85 -31.08
CA HIS A 602 0.70 22.14 -29.96
C HIS A 602 1.64 21.02 -30.43
N GLN A 603 1.21 20.21 -31.40
CA GLN A 603 2.04 19.14 -31.98
C GLN A 603 3.33 19.70 -32.61
N GLU A 604 3.25 20.81 -33.34
CA GLU A 604 4.42 21.48 -33.92
C GLU A 604 5.39 21.99 -32.86
N THR A 605 4.85 22.58 -31.78
CA THR A 605 5.66 23.09 -30.67
C THR A 605 6.39 21.95 -29.95
N ILE A 606 5.71 20.82 -29.70
CA ILE A 606 6.32 19.61 -29.13
C ILE A 606 7.44 19.10 -30.04
N ILE A 607 7.17 18.94 -31.34
CA ILE A 607 8.16 18.46 -32.32
C ILE A 607 9.41 19.35 -32.29
N LYS A 608 9.23 20.67 -32.38
CA LYS A 608 10.34 21.63 -32.38
C LYS A 608 11.17 21.56 -31.10
N GLN A 609 10.54 21.45 -29.92
CA GLN A 609 11.27 21.37 -28.67
C GLN A 609 12.03 20.05 -28.50
N LEU A 610 11.44 18.93 -28.94
CA LEU A 610 12.11 17.62 -28.93
C LEU A 610 13.25 17.54 -29.95
N GLU A 611 13.10 18.13 -31.14
CA GLU A 611 14.18 18.29 -32.12
C GLU A 611 15.33 19.09 -31.53
N GLN A 612 15.04 20.25 -30.93
CA GLN A 612 16.08 21.06 -30.27
C GLN A 612 16.77 20.32 -29.11
N LEU A 613 16.10 19.39 -28.44
CA LEU A 613 16.71 18.53 -27.42
C LEU A 613 17.66 17.52 -28.08
N LEU A 614 17.21 16.82 -29.13
CA LEU A 614 18.01 15.82 -29.83
C LEU A 614 19.22 16.47 -30.53
N ASP A 615 19.05 17.62 -31.18
CA ASP A 615 20.11 18.38 -31.84
C ASP A 615 21.20 18.80 -30.85
N ARG A 616 20.81 19.33 -29.68
CA ARG A 616 21.75 19.65 -28.59
C ARG A 616 22.49 18.42 -28.05
N GLN A 617 21.92 17.21 -28.19
CA GLN A 617 22.52 15.95 -27.73
C GLN A 617 23.39 15.27 -28.80
N THR A 618 23.17 15.52 -30.09
CA THR A 618 23.96 15.00 -31.22
C THR A 618 25.44 15.39 -31.14
N ILE A 619 25.71 16.60 -30.65
CA ILE A 619 27.06 17.13 -30.34
C ILE A 619 27.85 16.17 -29.45
N TRP A 620 27.19 15.63 -28.42
CA TRP A 620 27.81 14.79 -27.41
C TRP A 620 27.92 13.33 -27.83
N ASN A 621 26.95 12.84 -28.61
CA ASN A 621 26.99 11.49 -29.16
C ASN A 621 28.14 11.33 -30.15
N ASN A 622 28.38 12.32 -31.00
CA ASN A 622 29.51 12.32 -31.93
C ASN A 622 30.85 12.45 -31.20
N SER A 623 30.99 13.42 -30.29
CA SER A 623 32.22 13.61 -29.50
C SER A 623 32.55 12.39 -28.62
N ARG A 624 31.57 11.77 -27.95
CA ARG A 624 31.79 10.55 -27.15
C ARG A 624 32.07 9.31 -28.01
N ARG A 625 31.48 9.21 -29.21
CA ARG A 625 31.81 8.14 -30.17
C ARG A 625 33.28 8.26 -30.60
N PHE A 626 33.71 9.46 -30.98
CA PHE A 626 35.10 9.71 -31.36
C PHE A 626 36.06 9.55 -30.16
N ALA A 627 35.69 9.98 -28.96
CA ALA A 627 36.49 9.77 -27.75
C ALA A 627 36.65 8.28 -27.40
N ARG A 628 35.61 7.45 -27.60
CA ARG A 628 35.71 5.99 -27.43
C ARG A 628 36.62 5.34 -28.47
N GLU A 629 36.47 5.69 -29.75
CA GLU A 629 37.34 5.19 -30.81
C GLU A 629 38.80 5.61 -30.58
N LEU A 630 39.02 6.86 -30.14
CA LEU A 630 40.35 7.36 -29.76
C LEU A 630 40.92 6.63 -28.53
N GLY A 631 40.10 6.37 -27.50
CA GLY A 631 40.52 5.61 -26.33
C GLY A 631 40.98 4.18 -26.67
N GLN A 632 40.33 3.53 -27.63
CA GLN A 632 40.79 2.22 -28.15
C GLN A 632 42.14 2.34 -28.86
N LEU A 633 42.36 3.42 -29.63
CA LEU A 633 43.64 3.67 -30.29
C LEU A 633 44.77 3.96 -29.29
N ILE A 634 44.50 4.74 -28.24
CA ILE A 634 45.44 5.01 -27.15
C ILE A 634 45.84 3.70 -26.47
N GLN A 635 44.86 2.85 -26.11
CA GLN A 635 45.15 1.54 -25.51
C GLN A 635 46.02 0.65 -26.41
N ALA A 636 45.71 0.60 -27.71
CA ALA A 636 46.50 -0.17 -28.68
C ALA A 636 47.93 0.40 -28.82
N GLN A 637 48.08 1.72 -28.82
CA GLN A 637 49.37 2.41 -28.89
C GLN A 637 50.23 2.15 -27.65
N ASP A 638 49.64 2.19 -26.46
CA ASP A 638 50.32 1.89 -25.20
C ASP A 638 50.73 0.42 -25.10
N GLU A 639 49.90 -0.49 -25.59
CA GLU A 639 50.26 -1.90 -25.69
C GLU A 639 51.45 -2.12 -26.64
N LEU A 640 51.47 -1.44 -27.79
CA LEU A 640 52.62 -1.44 -28.70
C LEU A 640 53.87 -0.88 -28.03
N ALA A 641 53.77 0.23 -27.31
CA ALA A 641 54.89 0.82 -26.58
C ALA A 641 55.45 -0.15 -25.53
N ARG A 642 54.57 -0.81 -24.75
CA ARG A 642 54.95 -1.82 -23.76
C ARG A 642 55.65 -3.03 -24.39
N LYS A 643 55.11 -3.58 -25.49
CA LYS A 643 55.72 -4.73 -26.20
C LYS A 643 57.04 -4.36 -26.86
N THR A 644 57.15 -3.17 -27.45
CA THR A 644 58.42 -2.66 -28.01
C THR A 644 59.49 -2.53 -26.92
N ARG A 645 59.12 -2.04 -25.73
CA ARG A 645 60.02 -1.94 -24.57
C ARG A 645 60.43 -3.32 -24.05
N SER A 646 59.49 -4.27 -23.91
CA SER A 646 59.83 -5.63 -23.45
C SER A 646 60.75 -6.33 -24.45
N LEU A 647 60.48 -6.20 -25.74
CA LEU A 647 61.32 -6.76 -26.80
C LEU A 647 62.72 -6.14 -26.81
N ARG A 648 62.84 -4.84 -26.51
CA ARG A 648 64.14 -4.17 -26.34
C ARG A 648 64.93 -4.76 -25.18
N MET A 649 64.29 -4.99 -24.03
CA MET A 649 64.94 -5.61 -22.86
C MET A 649 65.36 -7.05 -23.16
N GLN A 650 64.52 -7.83 -23.83
CA GLN A 650 64.84 -9.21 -24.23
C GLN A 650 65.96 -9.29 -25.27
N ALA A 651 66.01 -8.36 -26.23
CA ALA A 651 67.07 -8.28 -27.21
C ALA A 651 68.45 -7.89 -26.61
N LEU A 652 68.46 -7.32 -25.38
CA LEU A 652 69.68 -7.03 -24.61
C LEU A 652 70.19 -8.27 -23.83
N ASP A 653 69.31 -9.22 -23.49
CA ASP A 653 69.56 -10.37 -22.61
C ASP A 653 69.88 -11.70 -23.33
N ASP A 654 70.10 -11.66 -24.66
CA ASP A 654 70.50 -12.78 -25.55
C ASP A 654 69.33 -13.63 -26.11
N LEU A 655 69.00 -13.40 -27.40
CA LEU A 655 68.08 -14.23 -28.20
C LEU A 655 68.56 -14.30 -29.67
N ALA A 656 68.30 -15.44 -30.31
CA ALA A 656 68.61 -15.68 -31.71
C ALA A 656 67.97 -14.58 -32.60
N ALA A 657 68.78 -13.96 -33.47
CA ALA A 657 68.37 -12.83 -34.30
C ALA A 657 67.08 -13.08 -35.12
N ALA A 658 66.74 -14.34 -35.42
CA ALA A 658 65.56 -14.71 -36.20
C ALA A 658 64.22 -14.41 -35.48
N ASP A 659 64.12 -14.68 -34.17
CA ASP A 659 62.86 -14.54 -33.41
C ASP A 659 62.52 -13.06 -33.17
N VAL A 660 63.53 -12.26 -32.80
CA VAL A 660 63.40 -10.80 -32.66
C VAL A 660 62.97 -10.16 -33.98
N THR A 661 63.49 -10.64 -35.12
CA THR A 661 63.11 -10.10 -36.44
C THR A 661 61.66 -10.44 -36.82
N ALA A 662 61.13 -11.59 -36.37
CA ALA A 662 59.74 -11.96 -36.59
C ALA A 662 58.78 -11.11 -35.75
N GLU A 663 59.09 -10.90 -34.46
CA GLU A 663 58.29 -10.04 -33.58
C GLU A 663 58.32 -8.57 -34.00
N LEU A 664 59.46 -8.05 -34.45
CA LEU A 664 59.56 -6.70 -35.02
C LEU A 664 58.63 -6.50 -36.23
N ARG A 665 58.51 -7.50 -37.11
CA ARG A 665 57.58 -7.43 -38.25
C ARG A 665 56.12 -7.42 -37.78
N LEU A 666 55.79 -8.19 -36.75
CA LEU A 666 54.45 -8.20 -36.16
C LEU A 666 54.10 -6.85 -35.53
N LEU A 667 54.98 -6.30 -34.69
CA LEU A 667 54.78 -4.98 -34.07
C LEU A 667 54.66 -3.87 -35.12
N ALA A 668 55.50 -3.90 -36.17
CA ALA A 668 55.40 -2.95 -37.26
C ALA A 668 54.07 -3.06 -38.02
N GLN A 669 53.56 -4.28 -38.23
CA GLN A 669 52.26 -4.51 -38.87
C GLN A 669 51.11 -3.99 -38.00
N GLN A 670 51.15 -4.24 -36.69
CA GLN A 670 50.18 -3.72 -35.73
C GLN A 670 50.19 -2.19 -35.68
N GLN A 671 51.38 -1.55 -35.62
CA GLN A 671 51.51 -0.09 -35.69
C GLN A 671 50.92 0.49 -37.00
N SER A 672 51.10 -0.20 -38.13
CA SER A 672 50.51 0.22 -39.41
C SER A 672 48.98 0.07 -39.44
N GLU A 673 48.42 -0.89 -38.71
CA GLU A 673 46.97 -1.03 -38.56
C GLU A 673 46.41 0.09 -37.68
N VAL A 674 47.04 0.39 -36.54
CA VAL A 674 46.67 1.53 -35.67
C VAL A 674 46.71 2.83 -36.46
N ALA A 675 47.75 3.05 -37.28
CA ALA A 675 47.84 4.22 -38.17
C ALA A 675 46.66 4.31 -39.16
N ARG A 676 46.23 3.17 -39.74
CA ARG A 676 45.09 3.12 -40.66
C ARG A 676 43.76 3.34 -39.96
N GLN A 677 43.61 2.90 -38.71
CA GLN A 677 42.42 3.17 -37.91
C GLN A 677 42.35 4.65 -37.50
N PHE A 678 43.46 5.24 -37.05
CA PHE A 678 43.53 6.67 -36.74
C PHE A 678 43.22 7.54 -37.97
N SER A 679 43.79 7.23 -39.13
CA SER A 679 43.48 7.96 -40.37
C SER A 679 41.99 7.91 -40.73
N ARG A 680 41.31 6.77 -40.51
CA ARG A 680 39.87 6.64 -40.74
C ARG A 680 39.06 7.47 -39.76
N LEU A 681 39.45 7.45 -38.48
CA LEU A 681 38.84 8.28 -37.44
C LEU A 681 38.97 9.77 -37.79
N ARG A 682 40.17 10.23 -38.16
CA ARG A 682 40.43 11.63 -38.55
C ARG A 682 39.57 12.07 -39.73
N THR A 683 39.49 11.26 -40.80
CA THR A 683 38.64 11.58 -41.96
C THR A 683 37.17 11.69 -41.58
N ARG A 684 36.68 10.78 -40.72
CA ARG A 684 35.29 10.84 -40.26
C ARG A 684 35.00 12.07 -39.40
N ILE A 685 35.94 12.45 -38.53
CA ILE A 685 35.87 13.70 -37.77
C ILE A 685 35.76 14.90 -38.73
N GLU A 686 36.57 14.95 -39.79
CA GLU A 686 36.54 16.02 -40.78
C GLU A 686 35.21 16.06 -41.57
N GLU A 687 34.67 14.90 -41.98
CA GLU A 687 33.36 14.82 -42.64
C GLU A 687 32.23 15.34 -41.72
N THR A 688 32.24 14.92 -40.45
CA THR A 688 31.24 15.37 -39.46
C THR A 688 31.37 16.86 -39.14
N VAL A 689 32.56 17.46 -39.23
CA VAL A 689 32.73 18.92 -39.12
C VAL A 689 31.95 19.66 -40.21
N ASP A 690 31.98 19.15 -41.43
CA ASP A 690 31.31 19.78 -42.57
C ASP A 690 29.78 19.61 -42.47
N GLU A 691 29.32 18.43 -42.03
CA GLU A 691 27.89 18.16 -41.76
C GLU A 691 27.32 19.06 -40.66
N LEU A 692 28.08 19.26 -39.57
CA LEU A 692 27.66 20.09 -38.45
C LEU A 692 27.80 21.59 -38.72
N ALA A 693 28.54 22.02 -39.76
CA ALA A 693 28.82 23.44 -39.97
C ALA A 693 27.56 24.32 -40.13
N ALA A 694 26.48 23.76 -40.67
CA ALA A 694 25.22 24.47 -40.90
C ALA A 694 24.22 24.35 -39.73
N THR A 695 24.22 23.22 -39.02
CA THR A 695 23.23 22.88 -37.98
C THR A 695 23.76 23.13 -36.57
N ASP A 696 25.06 22.93 -36.34
CA ASP A 696 25.71 23.10 -35.04
C ASP A 696 27.15 23.64 -35.19
N PRO A 697 27.30 24.98 -35.27
CA PRO A 697 28.60 25.62 -35.42
C PRO A 697 29.57 25.35 -34.26
N ALA A 698 29.05 25.10 -33.05
CA ALA A 698 29.86 24.90 -31.85
C ALA A 698 30.50 23.50 -31.83
N GLY A 699 29.73 22.45 -32.08
CA GLY A 699 30.26 21.09 -32.24
C GLY A 699 31.18 20.96 -33.44
N ALA A 700 30.83 21.62 -34.55
CA ALA A 700 31.70 21.70 -35.71
C ALA A 700 33.05 22.33 -35.36
N GLN A 701 33.10 23.39 -34.54
CA GLN A 701 34.34 24.01 -34.09
C GLN A 701 35.19 23.10 -33.18
N LEU A 702 34.58 22.39 -32.23
CA LEU A 702 35.30 21.43 -31.38
C LEU A 702 35.99 20.37 -32.23
N LEU A 703 35.25 19.74 -33.14
CA LEU A 703 35.81 18.71 -34.02
C LEU A 703 36.85 19.29 -34.99
N ARG A 704 36.69 20.55 -35.42
CA ARG A 704 37.70 21.27 -36.22
C ARG A 704 39.02 21.40 -35.46
N ARG A 705 38.96 21.75 -34.17
CA ARG A 705 40.13 21.86 -33.29
C ARG A 705 40.83 20.51 -33.12
N VAL A 706 40.06 19.46 -32.87
CA VAL A 706 40.56 18.07 -32.75
C VAL A 706 41.26 17.65 -34.05
N ALA A 707 40.66 17.93 -35.20
CA ALA A 707 41.28 17.66 -36.51
C ALA A 707 42.53 18.52 -36.77
N GLU A 708 42.58 19.75 -36.23
CA GLU A 708 43.74 20.63 -36.32
C GLU A 708 44.90 20.17 -35.45
N ILE A 709 44.66 19.74 -34.20
CA ILE A 709 45.69 19.12 -33.34
C ILE A 709 46.27 17.88 -34.02
N ALA A 710 45.42 17.01 -34.56
CA ALA A 710 45.85 15.82 -35.31
C ALA A 710 46.75 16.15 -36.52
N ARG A 711 46.43 17.24 -37.23
CA ARG A 711 47.23 17.73 -38.37
C ARG A 711 48.54 18.37 -37.92
N ARG A 712 48.49 19.24 -36.91
CA ARG A 712 49.65 19.96 -36.35
C ARG A 712 50.71 19.00 -35.81
N GLU A 713 50.27 17.97 -35.08
CA GLU A 713 51.16 16.93 -34.53
C GLU A 713 51.59 15.88 -35.56
N ALA A 714 51.04 15.91 -36.77
CA ALA A 714 51.35 14.99 -37.86
C ALA A 714 51.30 13.50 -37.45
N ILE A 715 50.29 13.12 -36.64
CA ILE A 715 50.20 11.80 -36.00
C ILE A 715 50.21 10.67 -37.02
N ASP A 716 49.47 10.81 -38.13
CA ASP A 716 49.45 9.86 -39.24
C ASP A 716 50.84 9.58 -39.82
N GLY A 717 51.69 10.61 -39.86
CA GLY A 717 53.08 10.54 -40.32
C GLY A 717 53.96 9.83 -39.30
N ARG A 718 53.89 10.25 -38.04
CA ARG A 718 54.67 9.67 -36.93
C ARG A 718 54.37 8.17 -36.74
N MET A 719 53.11 7.75 -36.81
CA MET A 719 52.75 6.33 -36.70
C MET A 719 53.28 5.48 -37.86
N ARG A 720 53.28 6.02 -39.09
CA ARG A 720 53.87 5.34 -40.26
C ARG A 720 55.38 5.26 -40.15
N GLU A 721 56.02 6.31 -39.65
CA GLU A 721 57.46 6.32 -39.38
C GLU A 721 57.83 5.30 -38.30
N ALA A 722 57.11 5.25 -37.17
CA ALA A 722 57.30 4.26 -36.12
C ALA A 722 57.22 2.81 -36.65
N SER A 723 56.26 2.52 -37.54
CA SER A 723 56.17 1.22 -38.22
C SER A 723 57.41 0.91 -39.06
N GLN A 724 57.98 1.90 -39.77
CA GLN A 724 59.23 1.72 -40.51
C GLN A 724 60.44 1.55 -39.58
N THR A 725 60.52 2.33 -38.51
CA THR A 725 61.58 2.24 -37.48
C THR A 725 61.60 0.85 -36.84
N LEU A 726 60.44 0.28 -36.55
CA LEU A 726 60.28 -1.11 -36.08
C LEU A 726 60.75 -2.12 -37.14
N ARG A 727 60.39 -1.95 -38.42
CA ARG A 727 60.89 -2.81 -39.52
C ARG A 727 62.41 -2.76 -39.68
N LEU A 728 63.02 -1.62 -39.39
CA LEU A 728 64.48 -1.41 -39.43
C LEU A 728 65.18 -1.88 -38.15
N GLY A 729 64.45 -2.40 -37.16
CA GLY A 729 65.00 -2.93 -35.90
C GLY A 729 65.54 -1.86 -34.95
N ARG A 730 65.17 -0.60 -35.12
CA ARG A 730 65.66 0.52 -34.28
C ARG A 730 64.76 0.73 -33.07
N LEU A 731 64.76 -0.23 -32.14
CA LEU A 731 63.85 -0.29 -30.99
C LEU A 731 63.87 0.96 -30.09
N GLY A 732 65.04 1.55 -29.83
CA GLY A 732 65.14 2.77 -29.01
C GLY A 732 64.46 3.99 -29.62
N ASN A 733 64.57 4.16 -30.95
CA ASN A 733 63.90 5.24 -31.65
C ASN A 733 62.39 5.00 -31.74
N ALA A 734 61.98 3.73 -31.95
CA ALA A 734 60.57 3.37 -31.96
C ALA A 734 59.92 3.65 -30.59
N GLU A 735 60.60 3.36 -29.48
CA GLU A 735 60.13 3.67 -28.12
C GLU A 735 59.89 5.18 -27.91
N GLY A 736 60.83 6.03 -28.35
CA GLY A 736 60.66 7.49 -28.29
C GLY A 736 59.50 7.97 -29.16
N GLN A 737 59.37 7.43 -30.37
CA GLN A 737 58.24 7.74 -31.26
C GLN A 737 56.89 7.31 -30.66
N HIS A 738 56.82 6.16 -29.97
CA HIS A 738 55.61 5.75 -29.28
C HIS A 738 55.20 6.75 -28.17
N GLN A 739 56.15 7.27 -27.39
CA GLN A 739 55.86 8.26 -26.34
C GLN A 739 55.34 9.58 -26.91
N GLU A 740 55.92 10.06 -28.00
CA GLU A 740 55.45 11.28 -28.67
C GLU A 740 54.06 11.10 -29.27
N ILE A 741 53.78 9.93 -29.85
CA ILE A 741 52.46 9.59 -30.38
C ILE A 741 51.43 9.51 -29.25
N SER A 742 51.72 8.82 -28.14
CA SER A 742 50.78 8.74 -27.00
C SER A 742 50.46 10.13 -26.44
N ARG A 743 51.47 10.99 -26.24
CA ARG A 743 51.26 12.38 -25.78
C ARG A 743 50.36 13.18 -26.73
N ALA A 744 50.55 13.04 -28.04
CA ALA A 744 49.72 13.72 -29.03
C ALA A 744 48.28 13.17 -29.06
N LEU A 745 48.09 11.87 -28.86
CA LEU A 745 46.76 11.26 -28.74
C LEU A 745 46.06 11.69 -27.45
N ASP A 746 46.79 11.84 -26.35
CA ASP A 746 46.27 12.35 -25.08
C ASP A 746 45.80 13.81 -25.23
N GLU A 747 46.55 14.66 -25.96
CA GLU A 747 46.12 16.05 -26.24
C GLU A 747 44.80 16.10 -27.05
N ILE A 748 44.63 15.18 -28.01
CA ILE A 748 43.38 15.04 -28.77
C ILE A 748 42.25 14.54 -27.86
N ALA A 749 42.54 13.59 -26.97
CA ALA A 749 41.56 13.07 -26.03
C ALA A 749 41.10 14.14 -25.04
N ASP A 750 42.04 14.95 -24.54
CA ASP A 750 41.74 16.11 -23.70
C ASP A 750 40.86 17.11 -24.47
N ALA A 751 41.20 17.44 -25.72
CA ALA A 751 40.40 18.35 -26.54
C ALA A 751 38.99 17.82 -26.86
N LEU A 752 38.82 16.50 -27.02
CA LEU A 752 37.50 15.85 -27.22
C LEU A 752 36.67 15.81 -25.93
N ASN A 753 37.33 15.75 -24.78
CA ASN A 753 36.68 15.71 -23.46
C ASN A 753 36.47 17.12 -22.86
N ASP A 754 37.16 18.15 -23.36
CA ASP A 754 37.08 19.54 -22.91
C ASP A 754 35.92 20.30 -23.56
N VAL A 755 34.69 19.90 -23.25
CA VAL A 755 33.47 20.51 -23.82
C VAL A 755 33.02 21.77 -23.06
N GLY A 756 33.95 22.52 -22.46
CA GLY A 756 33.61 23.72 -21.68
C GLY A 756 34.62 24.86 -21.83
N PRO A 757 35.71 24.87 -21.03
CA PRO A 757 36.52 26.06 -20.80
C PRO A 757 37.34 26.50 -22.03
N GLY A 758 37.88 25.57 -22.82
CA GLY A 758 38.62 25.91 -24.05
C GLY A 758 37.74 26.55 -25.14
N GLN A 759 36.47 26.16 -25.23
CA GLN A 759 35.51 26.76 -26.15
C GLN A 759 35.10 28.16 -25.71
N LEU A 760 34.79 28.32 -24.42
CA LEU A 760 34.36 29.61 -23.88
C LEU A 760 35.48 30.66 -23.93
N ALA A 761 36.74 30.28 -23.70
CA ALA A 761 37.89 31.18 -23.81
C ALA A 761 38.14 31.65 -25.26
N THR A 762 38.02 30.74 -26.24
CA THR A 762 38.15 31.07 -27.67
C THR A 762 36.96 31.91 -28.15
N PHE A 763 35.76 31.60 -27.65
CA PHE A 763 34.55 32.37 -27.93
C PHE A 763 34.64 33.78 -27.37
N ARG A 764 35.23 33.95 -26.18
CA ARG A 764 35.54 35.27 -25.60
C ARG A 764 36.52 36.08 -26.43
N GLU A 765 37.63 35.48 -26.87
CA GLU A 765 38.62 36.18 -27.71
C GLU A 765 38.00 36.72 -29.00
N ARG A 766 37.10 35.95 -29.63
CA ARG A 766 36.34 36.42 -30.80
C ARG A 766 35.33 37.51 -30.45
N MET A 767 34.63 37.41 -29.32
CA MET A 767 33.71 38.46 -28.87
C MET A 767 34.45 39.77 -28.59
N GLU A 768 35.65 39.72 -27.99
CA GLU A 768 36.51 40.88 -27.77
C GLU A 768 36.94 41.53 -29.10
N ASP A 769 37.34 40.72 -30.10
CA ASP A 769 37.68 41.22 -31.44
C ASP A 769 36.48 41.94 -32.09
N MET A 770 35.29 41.36 -31.96
CA MET A 770 34.05 41.96 -32.51
C MET A 770 33.63 43.23 -31.78
N GLU A 771 33.83 43.31 -30.46
CA GLU A 771 33.64 44.55 -29.70
C GLU A 771 34.57 45.66 -30.24
N GLN A 772 35.83 45.31 -30.54
CA GLN A 772 36.80 46.24 -31.09
C GLN A 772 36.45 46.65 -32.53
N GLN A 773 36.00 45.72 -33.37
CA GLN A 773 35.52 46.00 -34.72
C GLN A 773 34.28 46.90 -34.71
N LEU A 774 33.32 46.66 -33.80
CA LEU A 774 32.12 47.47 -33.63
C LEU A 774 32.43 48.86 -33.06
N ALA A 775 33.38 48.98 -32.14
CA ALA A 775 33.87 50.27 -31.66
C ALA A 775 34.47 51.09 -32.81
N THR A 776 35.29 50.46 -33.66
CA THR A 776 35.87 51.10 -34.84
C THR A 776 34.79 51.53 -35.84
N ALA A 777 33.73 50.73 -36.01
CA ALA A 777 32.60 51.06 -36.87
C ALA A 777 31.81 52.28 -36.34
N ARG A 778 31.61 52.38 -35.02
CA ARG A 778 30.98 53.53 -34.37
C ARG A 778 31.78 54.81 -34.54
N GLU A 779 33.09 54.78 -34.34
CA GLU A 779 33.95 55.95 -34.59
C GLU A 779 33.85 56.45 -36.04
N ARG A 780 33.77 55.52 -37.00
CA ARG A 780 33.57 55.86 -38.42
C ARG A 780 32.17 56.44 -38.70
N HIS A 781 31.15 55.92 -38.02
CA HIS A 781 29.79 56.46 -38.09
C HIS A 781 29.75 57.90 -37.55
N ASP A 782 30.37 58.18 -36.41
CA ASP A 782 30.39 59.52 -35.80
C ASP A 782 31.02 60.56 -36.75
N VAL A 783 32.04 60.16 -37.52
CA VAL A 783 32.61 61.00 -38.59
C VAL A 783 31.57 61.28 -39.68
N ILE A 784 30.82 60.27 -40.14
CA ILE A 784 29.76 60.43 -41.15
C ILE A 784 28.66 61.36 -40.62
N GLU A 785 28.15 61.12 -39.42
CA GLU A 785 27.12 61.96 -38.78
C GLU A 785 27.60 63.42 -38.67
N SER A 786 28.83 63.66 -38.23
CA SER A 786 29.39 65.01 -38.12
C SER A 786 29.51 65.72 -39.47
N LEU A 787 29.82 64.97 -40.54
CA LEU A 787 29.88 65.50 -41.90
C LEU A 787 28.47 65.80 -42.45
N VAL A 788 27.47 64.96 -42.18
CA VAL A 788 26.07 65.24 -42.55
C VAL A 788 25.59 66.49 -41.82
N ARG A 789 25.83 66.60 -40.51
CA ARG A 789 25.44 67.79 -39.71
C ARG A 789 26.10 69.07 -40.24
N ALA A 790 27.39 69.00 -40.60
CA ALA A 790 28.09 70.13 -41.21
C ALA A 790 27.57 70.50 -42.63
N LEU A 791 26.96 69.55 -43.36
CA LEU A 791 26.32 69.80 -44.65
C LEU A 791 24.91 70.40 -44.50
N VAL A 792 24.17 70.02 -43.46
CA VAL A 792 22.88 70.65 -43.10
C VAL A 792 23.06 72.13 -42.78
N ASP A 793 24.13 72.47 -42.04
CA ASP A 793 24.44 73.85 -41.64
C ASP A 793 25.02 74.71 -42.79
N ALA A 794 25.31 74.12 -43.96
CA ALA A 794 25.97 74.81 -45.07
C ALA A 794 24.96 75.36 -46.10
N GLU A 795 25.08 76.65 -46.48
CA GLU A 795 24.19 77.29 -47.47
C GLU A 795 24.27 76.67 -48.89
N VAL A 796 25.42 76.09 -49.27
CA VAL A 796 25.61 75.35 -50.54
C VAL A 796 26.53 74.16 -50.30
N ALA A 797 26.01 72.94 -50.44
CA ALA A 797 26.79 71.72 -50.33
C ALA A 797 27.67 71.49 -51.58
N ALA A 798 28.98 71.30 -51.39
CA ALA A 798 29.90 70.96 -52.46
C ALA A 798 29.70 69.51 -52.91
N ALA A 799 29.53 69.26 -54.22
CA ALA A 799 29.33 67.93 -54.79
C ALA A 799 30.43 66.92 -54.42
N GLU A 800 31.68 67.41 -54.27
CA GLU A 800 32.82 66.60 -53.85
C GLU A 800 32.66 66.05 -52.42
N LYS A 801 32.13 66.85 -51.48
CA LYS A 801 31.89 66.42 -50.10
C LYS A 801 30.76 65.39 -49.99
N LEU A 802 29.71 65.55 -50.79
CA LEU A 802 28.62 64.55 -50.87
C LEU A 802 29.13 63.21 -51.41
N GLN A 803 30.04 63.24 -52.39
CA GLN A 803 30.66 62.03 -52.95
C GLN A 803 31.67 61.37 -51.99
N GLU A 804 32.38 62.16 -51.19
CA GLU A 804 33.24 61.63 -50.13
C GLU A 804 32.41 60.93 -49.04
N LEU A 805 31.30 61.54 -48.64
CA LEU A 805 30.40 60.98 -47.63
C LEU A 805 29.76 59.65 -48.07
N SER A 806 29.31 59.55 -49.33
CA SER A 806 28.75 58.30 -49.85
C SER A 806 29.76 57.15 -49.81
N ARG A 807 31.02 57.41 -50.20
CA ARG A 807 32.11 56.42 -50.14
C ARG A 807 32.41 55.96 -48.71
N LEU A 808 32.38 56.87 -47.73
CA LEU A 808 32.61 56.53 -46.32
C LEU A 808 31.49 55.63 -45.79
N ARG A 809 30.23 55.97 -46.11
CA ARG A 809 29.08 55.17 -45.70
C ARG A 809 29.04 53.79 -46.36
N ASP A 810 29.35 53.69 -47.66
CA ASP A 810 29.38 52.40 -48.35
C ASP A 810 30.41 51.44 -47.73
N ARG A 811 31.61 51.95 -47.42
CA ARG A 811 32.63 51.16 -46.72
C ARG A 811 32.18 50.71 -45.35
N LEU A 812 31.52 51.59 -44.59
CA LEU A 812 31.01 51.26 -43.26
C LEU A 812 29.89 50.20 -43.34
N MET A 813 28.97 50.32 -44.29
CA MET A 813 27.92 49.34 -44.53
C MET A 813 28.47 47.96 -44.92
N GLU A 814 29.58 47.90 -45.67
CA GLU A 814 30.28 46.65 -46.01
C GLU A 814 30.93 46.02 -44.78
N GLN A 815 31.58 46.82 -43.93
CA GLN A 815 32.15 46.33 -42.66
C GLN A 815 31.08 45.79 -41.71
N LEU A 816 29.97 46.51 -41.55
CA LEU A 816 28.85 46.06 -40.71
C LEU A 816 28.23 44.76 -41.25
N GLN A 817 28.19 44.58 -42.58
CA GLN A 817 27.73 43.32 -43.19
C GLN A 817 28.65 42.14 -42.87
N ALA A 818 29.96 42.35 -42.87
CA ALA A 818 30.92 41.31 -42.50
C ALA A 818 30.75 40.93 -41.02
N LEU A 819 30.59 41.93 -40.14
CA LEU A 819 30.37 41.72 -38.71
C LEU A 819 29.05 40.98 -38.43
N GLU A 820 27.98 41.26 -39.18
CA GLU A 820 26.71 40.52 -39.10
C GLU A 820 26.87 39.03 -39.45
N ALA A 821 27.62 38.72 -40.52
CA ALA A 821 27.87 37.34 -40.93
C ALA A 821 28.68 36.57 -39.86
N GLU A 822 29.61 37.25 -39.20
CA GLU A 822 30.38 36.67 -38.10
C GLU A 822 29.52 36.46 -36.83
N LEU A 823 28.67 37.44 -36.47
CA LEU A 823 27.69 37.32 -35.37
C LEU A 823 26.69 36.19 -35.58
N GLN A 824 26.32 35.90 -36.84
CA GLN A 824 25.45 34.78 -37.17
C GLN A 824 26.08 33.43 -36.80
N SER A 825 27.40 33.30 -36.95
CA SER A 825 28.13 32.07 -36.58
C SER A 825 28.31 31.89 -35.06
N LEU A 826 28.15 32.96 -34.29
CA LEU A 826 28.35 33.01 -32.84
C LEU A 826 27.04 33.11 -32.05
N SER A 827 25.89 32.95 -32.72
CA SER A 827 24.55 32.89 -32.11
C SER A 827 24.17 34.11 -31.26
N ALA A 828 24.48 35.33 -31.72
CA ALA A 828 24.10 36.60 -31.08
C ALA A 828 22.97 37.32 -31.87
N PRO A 829 21.72 36.80 -31.89
CA PRO A 829 20.67 37.28 -32.78
C PRO A 829 20.26 38.73 -32.51
N MET A 830 20.26 39.15 -31.25
CA MET A 830 19.87 40.51 -30.86
C MET A 830 20.85 41.56 -31.40
N VAL A 831 22.16 41.35 -31.26
CA VAL A 831 23.19 42.27 -31.77
C VAL A 831 23.12 42.31 -33.30
N ARG A 832 22.94 41.16 -33.95
CA ARG A 832 22.79 41.08 -35.41
C ARG A 832 21.59 41.88 -35.91
N ASP A 833 20.44 41.76 -35.27
CA ASP A 833 19.22 42.46 -35.68
C ASP A 833 19.37 43.99 -35.48
N GLU A 834 20.05 44.43 -34.41
CA GLU A 834 20.38 45.83 -34.17
C GLU A 834 21.30 46.41 -35.26
N LEU A 835 22.32 45.65 -35.70
CA LEU A 835 23.20 46.05 -36.81
C LEU A 835 22.47 46.10 -38.15
N GLN A 836 21.60 45.13 -38.40
CA GLN A 836 20.82 45.08 -39.63
C GLN A 836 19.89 46.29 -39.74
N GLN A 837 19.30 46.70 -38.62
CA GLN A 837 18.50 47.93 -38.55
C GLN A 837 19.37 49.18 -38.75
N ALA A 838 20.55 49.25 -38.13
CA ALA A 838 21.47 50.38 -38.30
C ALA A 838 21.88 50.56 -39.77
N ARG A 839 22.24 49.48 -40.46
CA ARG A 839 22.55 49.49 -41.91
C ARG A 839 21.35 49.93 -42.75
N THR A 840 20.14 49.54 -42.35
CA THR A 840 18.91 49.96 -43.04
C THR A 840 18.68 51.46 -42.91
N ARG A 841 18.92 52.02 -41.71
CA ARG A 841 18.84 53.48 -41.46
C ARG A 841 19.91 54.26 -42.22
N MET A 842 21.15 53.78 -42.24
CA MET A 842 22.23 54.34 -43.08
C MET A 842 21.88 54.35 -44.57
N ARG A 843 21.27 53.27 -45.07
CA ARG A 843 20.82 53.22 -46.47
C ARG A 843 19.75 54.28 -46.76
N GLN A 844 18.80 54.47 -45.84
CA GLN A 844 17.79 55.52 -45.95
C GLN A 844 18.42 56.91 -45.93
N ALA A 845 19.38 57.15 -45.03
CA ALA A 845 20.13 58.40 -45.00
C ALA A 845 20.82 58.71 -46.34
N GLY A 846 21.33 57.69 -47.03
CA GLY A 846 21.90 57.85 -48.36
C GLY A 846 20.90 58.21 -49.44
N LEU A 847 19.70 57.64 -49.40
CA LEU A 847 18.63 58.00 -50.32
C LEU A 847 18.17 59.46 -50.10
N HIS A 848 17.99 59.88 -48.84
CA HIS A 848 17.63 61.27 -48.52
C HIS A 848 18.74 62.27 -48.91
N GLN A 849 19.99 61.86 -48.84
CA GLN A 849 21.11 62.66 -49.33
C GLN A 849 21.07 62.83 -50.86
N GLU A 850 20.75 61.79 -51.63
CA GLU A 850 20.61 61.85 -53.09
C GLU A 850 19.44 62.75 -53.53
N THR A 851 18.35 62.78 -52.76
CA THR A 851 17.19 63.66 -52.98
C THR A 851 17.38 65.09 -52.44
N SER A 852 18.56 65.40 -51.88
CA SER A 852 18.90 66.69 -51.25
C SER A 852 18.07 67.05 -49.99
N GLU A 853 17.51 66.05 -49.31
CA GLU A 853 16.76 66.17 -48.06
C GLU A 853 17.70 65.97 -46.85
N LEU A 854 18.63 66.91 -46.63
CA LEU A 854 19.71 66.74 -45.66
C LEU A 854 19.25 66.61 -44.20
N ASP A 855 18.13 67.23 -43.82
CA ASP A 855 17.55 67.08 -42.46
C ASP A 855 17.06 65.65 -42.20
N GLN A 856 16.46 65.02 -43.21
CA GLN A 856 16.00 63.62 -43.12
C GLN A 856 17.18 62.65 -43.16
N ALA A 857 18.22 63.00 -43.92
CA ALA A 857 19.48 62.26 -43.92
C ALA A 857 20.15 62.30 -42.53
N LEU A 858 20.18 63.46 -41.88
CA LEU A 858 20.73 63.61 -40.53
C LEU A 858 19.95 62.78 -39.51
N ALA A 859 18.61 62.87 -39.50
CA ALA A 859 17.78 62.08 -38.60
C ALA A 859 17.98 60.56 -38.79
N ALA A 860 18.15 60.10 -40.03
CA ALA A 860 18.40 58.69 -40.32
C ALA A 860 19.82 58.22 -39.91
N GLU A 861 20.85 59.08 -39.96
CA GLU A 861 22.17 58.76 -39.38
C GLU A 861 22.13 58.78 -37.84
N GLU A 862 21.39 59.72 -37.21
CA GLU A 862 21.21 59.73 -35.74
C GLU A 862 20.54 58.43 -35.25
N ASP A 863 19.47 57.98 -35.92
CA ASP A 863 18.82 56.69 -35.65
C ASP A 863 19.78 55.50 -35.83
N ALA A 864 20.64 55.54 -36.84
CA ALA A 864 21.65 54.51 -37.07
C ALA A 864 22.69 54.48 -35.93
N GLY A 865 23.13 55.65 -35.46
CA GLY A 865 24.03 55.79 -34.33
C GLY A 865 23.47 55.23 -33.03
N GLU A 866 22.18 55.47 -32.74
CA GLU A 866 21.50 54.87 -31.59
C GLU A 866 21.49 53.35 -31.63
N LEU A 867 21.21 52.76 -32.80
CA LEU A 867 21.21 51.32 -33.01
C LEU A 867 22.61 50.71 -32.87
N LEU A 868 23.66 51.35 -33.39
CA LEU A 868 25.04 50.92 -33.19
C LEU A 868 25.47 51.01 -31.71
N ASN A 869 25.02 52.04 -30.99
CA ASN A 869 25.25 52.16 -29.55
C ASN A 869 24.49 51.10 -28.73
N SER A 870 23.29 50.70 -29.18
CA SER A 870 22.55 49.58 -28.60
C SER A 870 23.30 48.27 -28.82
N ALA A 871 23.70 48.00 -30.07
CA ALA A 871 24.48 46.81 -30.45
C ALA A 871 25.75 46.66 -29.61
N ALA A 872 26.48 47.76 -29.38
CA ALA A 872 27.70 47.72 -28.57
C ALA A 872 27.42 47.39 -27.08
N ARG A 873 26.35 47.95 -26.50
CA ARG A 873 25.95 47.63 -25.11
C ARG A 873 25.48 46.18 -24.99
N SER A 874 24.70 45.71 -25.96
CA SER A 874 24.21 44.34 -26.05
C SER A 874 25.36 43.33 -26.15
N LEU A 875 26.36 43.62 -26.99
CA LEU A 875 27.54 42.79 -27.17
C LEU A 875 28.39 42.73 -25.89
N ALA A 876 28.66 43.89 -25.27
CA ALA A 876 29.39 43.98 -24.00
C ALA A 876 28.70 43.22 -22.85
N ALA A 877 27.37 43.31 -22.78
CA ALA A 877 26.59 42.56 -21.78
C ALA A 877 26.68 41.04 -22.00
N GLN A 878 26.71 40.57 -23.26
CA GLN A 878 26.91 39.16 -23.56
C GLN A 878 28.32 38.69 -23.22
N SER A 879 29.34 39.46 -23.58
CA SER A 879 30.74 39.19 -23.22
C SER A 879 30.93 39.09 -21.71
N MET A 880 30.33 40.00 -20.94
CA MET A 880 30.39 39.96 -19.48
C MET A 880 29.70 38.72 -18.87
N ARG A 881 28.55 38.29 -19.42
CA ARG A 881 27.89 37.05 -18.97
C ARG A 881 28.74 35.82 -19.27
N LEU A 882 29.33 35.78 -20.46
CA LEU A 882 30.23 34.71 -20.87
C LEU A 882 31.45 34.63 -19.94
N GLN A 883 32.06 35.78 -19.60
CA GLN A 883 33.16 35.85 -18.66
C GLN A 883 32.77 35.29 -17.28
N GLN A 884 31.59 35.65 -16.77
CA GLN A 884 31.07 35.08 -15.52
C GLN A 884 30.85 33.56 -15.60
N GLN A 885 30.39 33.05 -16.74
CA GLN A 885 30.24 31.61 -16.97
C GLN A 885 31.59 30.89 -17.01
N ILE A 886 32.59 31.46 -17.68
CA ILE A 886 33.97 30.93 -17.71
C ILE A 886 34.52 30.83 -16.29
N GLU A 887 34.45 31.92 -15.53
CA GLU A 887 34.99 31.96 -14.16
C GLU A 887 34.28 30.95 -13.24
N ARG A 888 32.95 30.83 -13.34
CA ARG A 888 32.20 29.81 -12.58
C ARG A 888 32.62 28.41 -12.95
N HIS A 889 32.76 28.13 -14.25
CA HIS A 889 33.15 26.82 -14.74
C HIS A 889 34.58 26.46 -14.32
N GLU A 890 35.54 27.40 -14.42
CA GLU A 890 36.92 27.19 -13.97
C GLU A 890 36.97 26.93 -12.46
N ARG A 891 36.22 27.67 -11.63
CA ARG A 891 36.14 27.42 -10.19
C ARG A 891 35.54 26.05 -9.87
N ALA A 892 34.48 25.65 -10.56
CA ALA A 892 33.86 24.33 -10.38
C ALA A 892 34.82 23.19 -10.77
N ARG A 893 35.53 23.33 -11.90
CA ARG A 893 36.57 22.37 -12.32
C ARG A 893 37.67 22.28 -11.27
N LEU A 894 38.17 23.42 -10.79
CA LEU A 894 39.20 23.46 -9.75
C LEU A 894 38.72 22.78 -8.46
N ALA A 895 37.46 23.01 -8.06
CA ALA A 895 36.88 22.35 -6.90
C ALA A 895 36.83 20.82 -7.06
N ALA A 896 36.49 20.34 -8.26
CA ALA A 896 36.50 18.90 -8.56
C ALA A 896 37.92 18.31 -8.50
N VAL A 897 38.90 18.97 -9.11
CA VAL A 897 40.31 18.54 -9.07
C VAL A 897 40.84 18.52 -7.64
N VAL A 898 40.63 19.60 -6.88
CA VAL A 898 41.05 19.70 -5.48
C VAL A 898 40.35 18.65 -4.60
N SER A 899 39.09 18.34 -4.87
CA SER A 899 38.37 17.26 -4.17
C SER A 899 38.98 15.89 -4.44
N GLY A 900 39.38 15.62 -5.68
CA GLY A 900 40.10 14.39 -6.04
C GLY A 900 41.47 14.29 -5.36
N LEU A 901 42.25 15.38 -5.37
CA LEU A 901 43.53 15.46 -4.65
C LEU A 901 43.36 15.26 -3.14
N LEU A 902 42.29 15.82 -2.56
CA LEU A 902 41.97 15.67 -1.14
C LEU A 902 41.62 14.22 -0.80
N ALA A 903 40.81 13.55 -1.62
CA ALA A 903 40.44 12.16 -1.42
C ALA A 903 41.67 11.24 -1.48
N GLU A 904 42.55 11.45 -2.46
CA GLU A 904 43.80 10.70 -2.60
C GLU A 904 44.74 10.97 -1.41
N GLN A 905 44.86 12.23 -0.98
CA GLN A 905 45.68 12.61 0.18
C GLN A 905 45.17 11.95 1.46
N VAL A 906 43.87 11.99 1.73
CA VAL A 906 43.26 11.36 2.91
C VAL A 906 43.50 9.85 2.89
N ARG A 907 43.34 9.20 1.74
CA ARG A 907 43.62 7.76 1.59
C ARG A 907 45.07 7.42 1.94
N LEU A 908 46.03 8.19 1.45
CA LEU A 908 47.46 7.97 1.74
C LEU A 908 47.80 8.24 3.22
N THR A 909 47.15 9.23 3.84
CA THR A 909 47.29 9.49 5.29
C THR A 909 46.76 8.32 6.13
N GLU A 910 45.58 7.80 5.78
CA GLU A 910 45.00 6.65 6.47
C GLU A 910 45.84 5.39 6.30
N GLU A 911 46.35 5.12 5.10
CA GLU A 911 47.20 3.95 4.87
C GLU A 911 48.53 4.05 5.62
N ALA A 912 49.16 5.23 5.64
CA ALA A 912 50.35 5.48 6.46
C ALA A 912 50.09 5.25 7.96
N SER A 913 48.95 5.71 8.47
CA SER A 913 48.53 5.53 9.87
C SER A 913 48.26 4.05 10.21
N ARG A 914 47.58 3.30 9.33
CA ARG A 914 47.37 1.85 9.50
C ARG A 914 48.70 1.09 9.51
N LEU A 915 49.64 1.47 8.64
CA LEU A 915 50.97 0.87 8.60
C LEU A 915 51.84 1.24 9.81
N GLN A 916 51.48 2.28 10.58
CA GLN A 916 52.19 2.65 11.79
C GLN A 916 52.03 1.60 12.90
N THR A 917 50.83 1.03 13.03
CA THR A 917 50.46 0.04 14.06
C THR A 917 50.63 -1.42 13.59
N ALA A 918 50.73 -1.65 12.27
CA ALA A 918 50.92 -2.98 11.70
C ALA A 918 52.27 -3.61 12.06
N THR A 919 52.25 -4.93 12.35
CA THR A 919 53.43 -5.75 12.69
C THR A 919 53.83 -6.73 11.56
N ASP A 920 53.25 -6.55 10.38
CA ASP A 920 53.38 -7.43 9.21
C ASP A 920 54.81 -7.39 8.60
N PRO A 921 55.40 -8.54 8.21
CA PRO A 921 56.68 -8.58 7.48
C PRO A 921 56.72 -7.73 6.20
N ASP A 922 55.59 -7.50 5.53
CA ASP A 922 55.53 -6.71 4.27
C ASP A 922 55.36 -5.20 4.49
N ARG A 923 55.36 -4.74 5.75
CA ARG A 923 55.16 -3.34 6.12
C ARG A 923 56.11 -2.39 5.39
N ASP A 924 57.39 -2.73 5.30
CA ASP A 924 58.41 -1.85 4.69
C ASP A 924 58.17 -1.67 3.18
N VAL A 925 57.69 -2.71 2.48
CA VAL A 925 57.37 -2.65 1.05
C VAL A 925 56.13 -1.79 0.82
N ARG A 926 55.10 -1.94 1.65
CA ARG A 926 53.88 -1.13 1.56
C ARG A 926 54.13 0.33 1.91
N LEU A 927 55.00 0.61 2.89
CA LEU A 927 55.37 1.98 3.23
C LEU A 927 56.16 2.66 2.11
N ALA A 928 57.03 1.93 1.41
CA ALA A 928 57.71 2.43 0.22
C ALA A 928 56.71 2.76 -0.91
N LYS A 929 55.64 1.98 -1.05
CA LYS A 929 54.58 2.27 -2.02
C LYS A 929 53.80 3.53 -1.67
N VAL A 930 53.42 3.70 -0.40
CA VAL A 930 52.74 4.93 0.07
C VAL A 930 53.63 6.15 -0.11
N GLU A 931 54.94 6.02 0.11
CA GLU A 931 55.91 7.09 -0.15
C GLU A 931 55.98 7.49 -1.62
N GLU A 932 56.09 6.52 -2.54
CA GLU A 932 56.08 6.76 -3.98
C GLU A 932 54.77 7.44 -4.43
N ASP A 933 53.63 6.97 -3.94
CA ASP A 933 52.33 7.52 -4.27
C ASP A 933 52.14 8.93 -3.68
N GLN A 934 52.69 9.22 -2.49
CA GLN A 934 52.68 10.54 -1.87
C GLN A 934 53.57 11.55 -2.61
N ASP A 935 54.73 11.12 -3.12
CA ASP A 935 55.63 11.95 -3.94
C ASP A 935 54.98 12.28 -5.29
N ARG A 936 54.37 11.27 -5.93
CA ARG A 936 53.60 11.47 -7.17
C ARG A 936 52.42 12.42 -6.96
N LEU A 937 51.64 12.24 -5.90
CA LEU A 937 50.53 13.15 -5.58
C LEU A 937 51.01 14.59 -5.37
N GLY A 938 52.17 14.78 -4.74
CA GLY A 938 52.81 16.08 -4.61
C GLY A 938 53.19 16.71 -5.95
N ALA A 939 53.75 15.93 -6.87
CA ALA A 939 54.10 16.37 -8.22
C ALA A 939 52.87 16.67 -9.08
N ASP A 940 51.82 15.85 -9.00
CA ASP A 940 50.55 16.07 -9.71
C ASP A 940 49.86 17.34 -9.20
N THR A 941 49.84 17.55 -7.88
CA THR A 941 49.33 18.78 -7.26
C THR A 941 50.12 20.00 -7.72
N ARG A 942 51.44 19.87 -7.95
CA ARG A 942 52.25 20.95 -8.50
C ARG A 942 51.87 21.26 -9.95
N ALA A 943 51.72 20.24 -10.78
CA ALA A 943 51.30 20.40 -12.17
C ALA A 943 49.91 21.07 -12.26
N GLN A 944 49.00 20.75 -11.34
CA GLN A 944 47.70 21.43 -11.24
C GLN A 944 47.83 22.88 -10.74
N ALA A 945 48.76 23.19 -9.84
CA ALA A 945 49.03 24.57 -9.45
C ALA A 945 49.50 25.40 -10.67
N ASP A 946 50.35 24.82 -11.52
CA ASP A 946 50.90 25.48 -12.71
C ASP A 946 49.85 25.66 -13.82
N SER A 947 48.73 24.91 -13.81
CA SER A 947 47.64 25.04 -14.79
C SER A 947 46.59 26.10 -14.42
N VAL A 948 46.62 26.63 -13.19
CA VAL A 948 45.60 27.54 -12.61
C VAL A 948 46.15 28.96 -12.46
N VAL A 949 46.92 29.42 -13.45
CA VAL A 949 47.58 30.74 -13.43
C VAL A 949 46.59 31.91 -13.36
N SER A 950 45.37 31.72 -13.89
CA SER A 950 44.30 32.73 -13.86
C SER A 950 43.81 33.06 -12.45
N MET A 951 44.06 32.19 -11.45
CA MET A 951 43.58 32.37 -10.08
C MET A 951 44.73 32.32 -9.06
N ALA A 952 45.50 33.40 -9.00
CA ALA A 952 46.72 33.52 -8.21
C ALA A 952 46.60 33.05 -6.74
N VAL A 953 45.47 33.29 -6.08
CA VAL A 953 45.24 32.87 -4.69
C VAL A 953 45.17 31.34 -4.54
N PHE A 954 44.50 30.66 -5.48
CA PHE A 954 44.38 29.21 -5.46
C PHE A 954 45.66 28.53 -5.92
N GLN A 955 46.35 29.10 -6.93
CA GLN A 955 47.67 28.65 -7.36
C GLN A 955 48.62 28.57 -6.16
N VAL A 956 48.85 29.67 -5.45
CA VAL A 956 49.78 29.72 -4.30
C VAL A 956 49.40 28.68 -3.23
N THR A 957 48.10 28.49 -2.97
CA THR A 957 47.65 27.54 -1.95
C THR A 957 47.88 26.09 -2.37
N LEU A 958 47.70 25.77 -3.66
CA LEU A 958 48.04 24.46 -4.23
C LEU A 958 49.54 24.19 -4.24
N GLU A 959 50.36 25.21 -4.53
CA GLU A 959 51.82 25.08 -4.43
C GLU A 959 52.24 24.73 -2.99
N VAL A 960 51.63 25.39 -2.00
CA VAL A 960 51.88 25.09 -0.58
C VAL A 960 51.43 23.66 -0.24
N ALA A 961 50.26 23.22 -0.72
CA ALA A 961 49.78 21.85 -0.51
C ALA A 961 50.76 20.83 -1.11
N SER A 962 51.21 21.04 -2.36
CA SER A 962 52.23 20.22 -3.02
C SER A 962 53.53 20.16 -2.22
N GLN A 963 54.04 21.29 -1.73
CA GLN A 963 55.24 21.32 -0.88
C GLN A 963 55.06 20.49 0.41
N LYS A 964 53.87 20.51 1.02
CA LYS A 964 53.56 19.67 2.19
C LYS A 964 53.55 18.19 1.83
N MET A 965 52.96 17.82 0.70
CA MET A 965 52.95 16.43 0.19
C MET A 965 54.36 15.90 -0.07
N ILE A 966 55.22 16.71 -0.71
CA ILE A 966 56.62 16.35 -0.94
C ILE A 966 57.38 16.20 0.39
N ALA A 967 57.14 17.10 1.36
CA ALA A 967 57.73 16.98 2.70
C ALA A 967 57.25 15.72 3.45
N ALA A 968 56.00 15.32 3.27
CA ALA A 968 55.46 14.07 3.80
C ALA A 968 56.15 12.85 3.17
N ALA A 969 56.30 12.81 1.85
CA ALA A 969 57.02 11.74 1.16
C ALA A 969 58.47 11.61 1.66
N GLN A 970 59.17 12.73 1.84
CA GLN A 970 60.52 12.73 2.42
C GLN A 970 60.57 12.23 3.87
N ALA A 971 59.55 12.51 4.68
CA ALA A 971 59.45 11.98 6.04
C ALA A 971 59.18 10.46 6.04
N LEU A 972 58.28 9.97 5.17
CA LEU A 972 58.03 8.54 4.94
C LEU A 972 59.31 7.81 4.49
N ARG A 973 60.08 8.40 3.57
CA ARG A 973 61.36 7.86 3.09
C ARG A 973 62.39 7.72 4.22
N ARG A 974 62.37 8.65 5.19
CA ARG A 974 63.21 8.61 6.40
C ARG A 974 62.66 7.74 7.52
N ARG A 975 61.51 7.08 7.30
CA ARG A 975 60.76 6.29 8.30
C ARG A 975 60.29 7.11 9.50
N ASP A 976 60.16 8.43 9.34
CA ASP A 976 59.59 9.33 10.33
C ASP A 976 58.08 9.43 10.13
N LEU A 977 57.35 8.44 10.65
CA LEU A 977 55.89 8.33 10.46
C LEU A 977 55.12 9.46 11.16
N ALA A 978 55.58 9.90 12.33
CA ALA A 978 54.96 11.01 13.06
C ALA A 978 55.18 12.35 12.32
N GLY A 979 56.38 12.56 11.77
CA GLY A 979 56.66 13.71 10.91
C GLY A 979 55.88 13.68 9.60
N ALA A 980 55.70 12.51 8.99
CA ALA A 980 54.90 12.34 7.79
C ALA A 980 53.44 12.73 8.01
N GLU A 981 52.82 12.23 9.10
CA GLU A 981 51.43 12.52 9.45
C GLU A 981 51.16 14.03 9.62
N ILE A 982 52.09 14.78 10.24
CA ILE A 982 51.98 16.24 10.38
C ILE A 982 51.90 16.92 9.01
N TRP A 983 52.76 16.53 8.07
CA TRP A 983 52.78 17.13 6.74
C TRP A 983 51.60 16.71 5.88
N GLN A 984 51.16 15.46 5.99
CA GLN A 984 49.97 14.96 5.31
C GLN A 984 48.70 15.69 5.78
N ASN A 985 48.54 15.88 7.09
CA ASN A 985 47.41 16.64 7.65
C ASN A 985 47.46 18.12 7.26
N ALA A 986 48.64 18.73 7.22
CA ALA A 986 48.80 20.10 6.74
C ALA A 986 48.46 20.25 5.24
N ALA A 987 48.75 19.24 4.42
CA ALA A 987 48.33 19.20 3.02
C ALA A 987 46.80 19.09 2.89
N THR A 988 46.19 18.18 3.65
CA THR A 988 44.72 18.02 3.76
C THR A 988 44.04 19.34 4.13
N GLU A 989 44.53 20.04 5.16
CA GLU A 989 43.97 21.31 5.60
C GLU A 989 44.02 22.37 4.49
N LYS A 990 45.13 22.45 3.74
CA LYS A 990 45.27 23.40 2.62
C LYS A 990 44.30 23.10 1.49
N LEU A 991 44.10 21.83 1.14
CA LEU A 991 43.12 21.44 0.13
C LEU A 991 41.68 21.72 0.59
N GLN A 992 41.36 21.50 1.86
CA GLN A 992 40.06 21.86 2.43
C GLN A 992 39.80 23.38 2.42
N GLN A 993 40.80 24.19 2.76
CA GLN A 993 40.72 25.65 2.68
C GLN A 993 40.39 26.12 1.25
N ILE A 994 41.01 25.50 0.25
CA ILE A 994 40.71 25.76 -1.16
C ILE A 994 39.26 25.39 -1.49
N LEU A 995 38.76 24.22 -1.05
CA LEU A 995 37.38 23.80 -1.32
C LEU A 995 36.34 24.71 -0.66
N VAL A 996 36.59 25.18 0.55
CA VAL A 996 35.70 26.14 1.24
C VAL A 996 35.66 27.46 0.47
N ALA A 997 36.83 27.99 0.11
CA ALA A 997 36.92 29.23 -0.66
C ALA A 997 36.32 29.14 -2.07
N LEU A 998 36.30 27.94 -2.69
CA LEU A 998 35.65 27.71 -3.98
C LEU A 998 34.13 27.56 -3.91
N ARG A 999 33.56 27.29 -2.72
CA ARG A 999 32.11 27.15 -2.49
C ARG A 999 31.42 28.47 -2.15
N ASP A 1000 32.14 29.46 -1.63
CA ASP A 1000 31.56 30.76 -1.25
C ASP A 1000 31.42 31.70 -2.46
N GLU A 1001 30.21 31.80 -3.04
CA GLU A 1001 29.92 32.74 -4.14
C GLU A 1001 30.04 34.22 -3.73
N LYS A 1002 29.99 34.55 -2.43
CA LYS A 1002 29.87 35.93 -1.92
C LYS A 1002 31.18 36.62 -1.52
N ALA A 1003 32.32 35.91 -1.45
CA ALA A 1003 33.52 36.46 -0.83
C ALA A 1003 34.45 37.27 -1.76
N SER A 1004 34.09 37.51 -3.03
CA SER A 1004 35.00 38.16 -3.99
C SER A 1004 34.33 39.18 -4.91
N GLN A 1005 33.44 40.02 -4.37
CA GLN A 1005 33.32 41.37 -4.91
C GLN A 1005 34.42 42.20 -4.24
N PRO A 1006 35.43 42.71 -4.97
CA PRO A 1006 36.28 43.75 -4.41
C PRO A 1006 35.40 44.95 -4.11
N ASP A 1007 35.49 45.43 -2.88
CA ASP A 1007 34.78 46.58 -2.34
C ASP A 1007 35.10 47.80 -3.22
N SER A 1008 34.22 48.12 -4.17
CA SER A 1008 34.32 49.28 -5.06
C SER A 1008 33.90 50.55 -4.32
N SER A 1009 34.46 50.74 -3.13
CA SER A 1009 34.24 51.89 -2.27
C SER A 1009 35.56 52.45 -1.73
N GLN A 1010 36.58 52.55 -2.60
CA GLN A 1010 37.75 53.42 -2.41
C GLN A 1010 38.57 53.58 -3.70
N THR A 1011 38.16 54.51 -4.57
CA THR A 1011 38.99 55.54 -5.22
C THR A 1011 38.11 56.46 -6.05
#